data_AF-A0A2Z6AZC0-F1
#
_entry.id   AF-A0A2Z6AZC0-F1
#
_cell.length_a   1.000
_cell.length_b   1.000
_cell.length_c   1.000
_cell.angle_alpha   90.00
_cell.angle_beta   90.00
_cell.angle_gamma   90.00
#
_symmetry.space_group_name_H-M   'P 1'
#
loop_
_entity.id
_entity.type
_entity.pdbx_description
1 polymer ?
#
loop_
_entity_poly.entity_id
_entity_poly.type
_entity_poly.pdbx_seq_one_letter_code
_entity_poly.pdbx_strand_id
1 'polypeptide(L)'
;MSDKLTIALAGNPNSGKTTMFNALTGARQHVGNYPGVTVTKKEGSLKAMDRDLRIVDLPGTYSLTPYTEEELAARNFLIHEKPHAVIDILDANTLERSLYLAVQFLELGAPLVLALNMMDEVKRRKMSIDSKLLSKLMGVPVVETVARSGDGKDEMLKAAVEFAANNRGKVEPLAISYGQDIDAALNEMEPLITADRFMTDRVPARWVALKYLEGDEEILELGRKTGTLARSLEDISARVADHLQKTLGTSPESVIADQRYGYIATLMREGVIAKDVTADRIRTSDRVDKVLTNAFLGPIIMLTVLYGMFQMTFAVGEIPMGWLEVFFGWLGGVAEATIPEGLFQSLVVSGMIDGVGGVLGFLPLILVMFFCLSFLEDLGYMARMAYMLDKVFKIFGLHGSSVMPFIISGGIPGGCAVPGVMAARTLRSPREKLATILTAPFMACGAKVPVFILLIAAFFPESGGNALFMITLGAWAVALLVAKGLRMTCIKGEATPFLMELPPYRIPTLRGVLIHTWERGWQYVKKAGTVILAISILLWAAMTFPGLPDQQAEQFETQRQAVHTEMNLAQQNGASEGALATFNDHLSDVDNAEAEAALKNSLAGRLGTTLEGITKYAGFDWRTNIALVGGFAAKEVIVSTLGTSYSLGEVDPEESEGLSSRLAADPGFSSWSAIALIIFTLLYAPCFVAVVAMAKESSWKWAGFSMVFNTVLAYGLSVAVYQIGSSL
;
A
#
# COMPACT_ATOMS: atom_id res chain seq x y z
N MET A 1 -6.91 -24.04 -43.86
CA MET A 1 -6.41 -23.31 -42.67
C MET A 1 -6.35 -24.34 -41.56
N SER A 2 -5.16 -24.70 -41.05
CA SER A 2 -5.07 -25.63 -39.92
C SER A 2 -5.62 -24.91 -38.69
N ASP A 3 -6.65 -25.46 -38.05
CA ASP A 3 -7.24 -24.90 -36.84
C ASP A 3 -6.14 -24.74 -35.77
N LYS A 4 -5.92 -23.50 -35.33
CA LYS A 4 -4.92 -23.16 -34.32
C LYS A 4 -5.43 -23.62 -32.96
N LEU A 5 -4.73 -24.58 -32.34
CA LEU A 5 -5.16 -25.16 -31.07
C LEU A 5 -4.71 -24.26 -29.92
N THR A 6 -5.67 -23.79 -29.13
CA THR A 6 -5.40 -22.90 -27.99
C THR A 6 -5.27 -23.71 -26.70
N ILE A 7 -4.14 -23.58 -26.02
CA ILE A 7 -3.83 -24.22 -24.74
C ILE A 7 -3.59 -23.12 -23.69
N ALA A 8 -4.26 -23.22 -22.55
CA ALA A 8 -4.05 -22.33 -21.42
C ALA A 8 -3.04 -22.95 -20.44
N LEU A 9 -2.09 -22.16 -19.95
CA LEU A 9 -1.23 -22.51 -18.82
C LEU A 9 -1.78 -21.86 -17.56
N ALA A 10 -2.19 -22.69 -16.62
CA ALA A 10 -2.71 -22.29 -15.31
C ALA A 10 -1.76 -22.77 -14.19
N GLY A 11 -2.05 -22.34 -12.97
CA GLY A 11 -1.36 -22.81 -11.78
C GLY A 11 -1.18 -21.73 -10.72
N ASN A 12 -0.83 -22.17 -9.51
CA ASN A 12 -0.62 -21.29 -8.38
C ASN A 12 0.55 -20.31 -8.62
N PRO A 13 0.53 -19.13 -7.97
CA PRO A 13 1.70 -18.29 -7.87
C PRO A 13 2.92 -19.08 -7.37
N ASN A 14 4.06 -18.87 -8.03
CA ASN A 14 5.33 -19.55 -7.75
C ASN A 14 5.38 -21.06 -8.04
N SER A 15 4.38 -21.67 -8.70
CA SER A 15 4.45 -23.08 -9.12
C SER A 15 5.46 -23.35 -10.24
N GLY A 16 6.13 -22.32 -10.76
CA GLY A 16 7.05 -22.40 -11.90
C GLY A 16 6.39 -22.18 -13.27
N LYS A 17 5.13 -21.73 -13.29
CA LYS A 17 4.36 -21.43 -14.51
C LYS A 17 5.08 -20.52 -15.50
N THR A 18 5.58 -19.35 -15.06
CA THR A 18 6.32 -18.42 -15.93
C THR A 18 7.60 -19.04 -16.49
N THR A 19 8.30 -19.85 -15.69
CA THR A 19 9.50 -20.57 -16.12
C THR A 19 9.16 -21.59 -17.21
N MET A 20 8.08 -22.35 -17.02
CA MET A 20 7.60 -23.32 -18.01
C MET A 20 7.11 -22.64 -19.29
N PHE A 21 6.35 -21.55 -19.17
CA PHE A 21 5.92 -20.75 -20.32
C PHE A 21 7.10 -20.27 -21.16
N ASN A 22 8.15 -19.77 -20.51
CA ASN A 22 9.39 -19.36 -21.19
C ASN A 22 10.12 -20.54 -21.85
N ALA A 23 10.17 -21.69 -21.18
CA ALA A 23 10.79 -22.91 -21.73
C ALA A 23 10.05 -23.45 -22.97
N LEU A 24 8.72 -23.23 -23.06
CA LEU A 24 7.88 -23.65 -24.18
C LEU A 24 7.93 -22.68 -25.37
N THR A 25 7.88 -21.37 -25.10
CA THR A 25 7.65 -20.34 -26.13
C THR A 25 8.93 -19.63 -26.58
N GLY A 26 10.00 -19.70 -25.79
CA GLY A 26 11.26 -19.02 -26.07
C GLY A 26 11.07 -17.52 -26.28
N ALA A 27 11.65 -16.96 -27.34
CA ALA A 27 11.56 -15.54 -27.68
C ALA A 27 10.24 -15.13 -28.39
N ARG A 28 9.34 -16.08 -28.70
CA ARG A 28 8.12 -15.83 -29.50
C ARG A 28 6.91 -15.54 -28.62
N GLN A 29 7.02 -14.47 -27.82
CA GLN A 29 6.01 -14.07 -26.85
C GLN A 29 5.47 -12.67 -27.17
N HIS A 30 4.17 -12.46 -26.96
CA HIS A 30 3.51 -11.17 -26.97
C HIS A 30 2.95 -10.90 -25.58
N VAL A 31 3.27 -9.72 -25.03
CA VAL A 31 2.69 -9.22 -23.79
C VAL A 31 1.66 -8.12 -24.11
N GLY A 32 0.46 -8.25 -23.55
CA GLY A 32 -0.62 -7.27 -23.59
C GLY A 32 -1.35 -7.23 -22.25
N ASN A 33 -2.56 -6.67 -22.21
CA ASN A 33 -3.43 -6.69 -21.03
C ASN A 33 -4.72 -7.44 -21.33
N TYR A 34 -5.32 -8.05 -20.31
CA TYR A 34 -6.68 -8.59 -20.44
C TYR A 34 -7.69 -7.45 -20.65
N PRO A 35 -8.76 -7.65 -21.44
CA PRO A 35 -9.75 -6.60 -21.70
C PRO A 35 -10.36 -6.04 -20.39
N GLY A 36 -10.28 -4.73 -20.20
CA GLY A 36 -10.93 -4.04 -19.09
C GLY A 36 -10.24 -4.14 -17.72
N VAL A 37 -9.07 -4.77 -17.62
CA VAL A 37 -8.32 -4.92 -16.35
C VAL A 37 -6.84 -4.60 -16.52
N THR A 38 -6.14 -4.37 -15.39
CA THR A 38 -4.69 -4.05 -15.39
C THR A 38 -3.79 -5.28 -15.44
N VAL A 39 -4.38 -6.47 -15.45
CA VAL A 39 -3.68 -7.76 -15.44
C VAL A 39 -3.00 -8.03 -16.79
N THR A 40 -1.73 -8.38 -16.74
CA THR A 40 -0.91 -8.67 -17.93
C THR A 40 -1.28 -10.01 -18.54
N LYS A 41 -1.55 -10.03 -19.84
CA LYS A 41 -1.78 -11.23 -20.67
C LYS A 41 -0.50 -11.57 -21.44
N LYS A 42 0.03 -12.77 -21.29
CA LYS A 42 1.15 -13.26 -22.10
C LYS A 42 0.68 -14.37 -23.02
N GLU A 43 1.01 -14.25 -24.30
CA GLU A 43 0.68 -15.26 -25.31
C GLU A 43 1.92 -15.64 -26.09
N GLY A 44 2.05 -16.92 -26.44
CA GLY A 44 3.10 -17.43 -27.32
C GLY A 44 2.54 -18.32 -28.41
N SER A 45 3.26 -18.43 -29.52
CA SER A 45 2.91 -19.36 -30.59
C SER A 45 4.07 -20.30 -30.87
N LEU A 46 3.79 -21.61 -30.89
CA LEU A 46 4.75 -22.64 -31.26
C LEU A 46 4.14 -23.64 -32.25
N LYS A 47 4.99 -24.31 -33.01
CA LYS A 47 4.63 -25.45 -33.84
C LYS A 47 5.09 -26.71 -33.13
N ALA A 48 4.16 -27.60 -32.82
CA ALA A 48 4.45 -28.91 -32.24
C ALA A 48 3.45 -29.95 -32.78
N MET A 49 3.93 -31.17 -33.04
CA MET A 49 3.09 -32.30 -33.49
C MET A 49 2.27 -31.97 -34.74
N ASP A 50 2.91 -31.33 -35.73
CA ASP A 50 2.31 -30.87 -36.99
C ASP A 50 1.09 -29.94 -36.82
N ARG A 51 0.97 -29.25 -35.68
CA ARG A 51 -0.08 -28.26 -35.40
C ARG A 51 0.50 -26.93 -34.96
N ASP A 52 -0.23 -25.85 -35.29
CA ASP A 52 0.02 -24.52 -34.75
C ASP A 52 -0.67 -24.39 -33.38
N LEU A 53 0.11 -24.21 -32.32
CA LEU A 53 -0.37 -24.06 -30.95
C LEU A 53 -0.31 -22.59 -30.52
N ARG A 54 -1.41 -22.08 -29.95
CA ARG A 54 -1.47 -20.82 -29.21
C ARG A 54 -1.41 -21.15 -27.73
N ILE A 55 -0.35 -20.73 -27.05
CA ILE A 55 -0.19 -20.88 -25.61
C ILE A 55 -0.54 -19.57 -24.93
N VAL A 56 -1.49 -19.58 -24.01
CA VAL A 56 -1.87 -18.41 -23.22
C VAL A 56 -1.48 -18.65 -21.77
N ASP A 57 -0.67 -17.75 -21.20
CA ASP A 57 -0.34 -17.75 -19.78
C ASP A 57 -1.47 -17.09 -19.00
N LEU A 58 -2.20 -17.87 -18.20
CA LEU A 58 -3.18 -17.31 -17.27
C LEU A 58 -2.46 -16.67 -16.09
N PRO A 59 -3.04 -15.65 -15.43
CA PRO A 59 -2.53 -15.16 -14.17
C PRO A 59 -2.37 -16.30 -13.16
N GLY A 60 -1.37 -16.20 -12.28
CA GLY A 60 -1.21 -17.21 -11.23
C GLY A 60 -2.32 -17.03 -10.18
N THR A 61 -3.16 -18.04 -9.97
CA THR A 61 -4.32 -17.97 -9.08
C THR A 61 -4.33 -19.12 -8.09
N TYR A 62 -4.94 -18.92 -6.91
CA TYR A 62 -5.16 -20.01 -5.96
C TYR A 62 -6.55 -20.62 -6.09
N SER A 63 -7.49 -19.88 -6.68
CA SER A 63 -8.87 -20.30 -6.89
C SER A 63 -9.45 -19.65 -8.16
N LEU A 64 -10.72 -19.92 -8.46
CA LEU A 64 -11.54 -19.27 -9.50
C LEU A 64 -12.70 -18.46 -8.89
N THR A 65 -12.41 -17.78 -7.78
CA THR A 65 -13.34 -16.89 -7.07
C THR A 65 -13.29 -15.46 -7.65
N PRO A 66 -14.21 -14.56 -7.28
CA PRO A 66 -14.25 -13.20 -7.82
C PRO A 66 -13.43 -12.18 -6.99
N TYR A 67 -12.51 -12.63 -6.13
CA TYR A 67 -11.86 -11.76 -5.14
C TYR A 67 -10.72 -10.90 -5.70
N THR A 68 -10.06 -11.36 -6.75
CA THR A 68 -8.93 -10.67 -7.39
C THR A 68 -9.14 -10.49 -8.88
N GLU A 69 -8.56 -9.43 -9.46
CA GLU A 69 -8.61 -9.20 -10.91
C GLU A 69 -7.97 -10.37 -11.68
N GLU A 70 -6.93 -10.98 -11.11
CA GLU A 70 -6.24 -12.15 -11.65
C GLU A 70 -7.15 -13.39 -11.74
N GLU A 71 -7.89 -13.68 -10.67
CA GLU A 71 -8.83 -14.82 -10.61
C GLU A 71 -9.99 -14.62 -11.59
N LEU A 72 -10.56 -13.41 -11.63
CA LEU A 72 -11.58 -13.04 -12.59
C LEU A 72 -11.07 -13.16 -14.04
N ALA A 73 -9.87 -12.67 -14.33
CA ALA A 73 -9.28 -12.75 -15.66
C ALA A 73 -9.04 -14.21 -16.10
N ALA A 74 -8.52 -15.06 -15.20
CA ALA A 74 -8.31 -16.48 -15.46
C ALA A 74 -9.65 -17.20 -15.72
N ARG A 75 -10.65 -16.97 -14.85
CA ARG A 75 -12.00 -17.53 -14.99
C ARG A 75 -12.67 -17.11 -16.28
N ASN A 76 -12.72 -15.82 -16.57
CA ASN A 76 -13.42 -15.28 -17.74
C ASN A 76 -12.76 -15.74 -19.04
N PHE A 77 -11.43 -15.90 -19.06
CA PHE A 77 -10.75 -16.53 -20.18
C PHE A 77 -11.24 -17.97 -20.42
N LEU A 78 -11.38 -18.78 -19.37
CA LEU A 78 -11.83 -20.17 -19.48
C LEU A 78 -13.29 -20.28 -19.94
N ILE A 79 -14.17 -19.41 -19.42
CA ILE A 79 -15.60 -19.39 -19.75
C ILE A 79 -15.84 -18.90 -21.18
N HIS A 80 -15.11 -17.88 -21.64
CA HIS A 80 -15.36 -17.21 -22.92
C HIS A 80 -14.51 -17.75 -24.08
N GLU A 81 -13.21 -17.95 -23.89
CA GLU A 81 -12.32 -18.42 -24.96
C GLU A 81 -12.30 -19.95 -25.12
N LYS A 82 -12.77 -20.70 -24.10
CA LYS A 82 -12.88 -22.18 -24.11
C LYS A 82 -11.64 -22.86 -24.71
N PRO A 83 -10.48 -22.79 -24.04
CA PRO A 83 -9.27 -23.42 -24.55
C PRO A 83 -9.46 -24.92 -24.74
N HIS A 84 -8.75 -25.48 -25.72
CA HIS A 84 -8.86 -26.89 -26.09
C HIS A 84 -8.22 -27.81 -25.05
N ALA A 85 -7.27 -27.28 -24.29
CA ALA A 85 -6.64 -27.91 -23.14
C ALA A 85 -6.21 -26.84 -22.12
N VAL A 86 -6.27 -27.17 -20.84
CA VAL A 86 -5.71 -26.39 -19.73
C VAL A 86 -4.61 -27.23 -19.11
N ILE A 87 -3.38 -26.73 -19.12
CA ILE A 87 -2.25 -27.33 -18.44
C ILE A 87 -2.12 -26.62 -17.09
N ASP A 88 -2.44 -27.32 -16.01
CA ASP A 88 -2.31 -26.81 -14.65
C ASP A 88 -0.96 -27.21 -14.05
N ILE A 89 -0.11 -26.22 -13.81
CA ILE A 89 1.23 -26.40 -13.27
C ILE A 89 1.14 -26.37 -11.74
N LEU A 90 1.26 -27.56 -11.16
CA LEU A 90 1.19 -27.81 -9.72
C LEU A 90 2.59 -27.81 -9.10
N ASP A 91 2.77 -27.21 -7.93
CA ASP A 91 4.00 -27.41 -7.14
C ASP A 91 3.91 -28.74 -6.40
N ALA A 92 4.74 -29.70 -6.83
CA ALA A 92 4.75 -31.04 -6.25
C ALA A 92 5.17 -31.06 -4.76
N ASN A 93 5.84 -30.02 -4.25
CA ASN A 93 6.13 -29.90 -2.81
C ASN A 93 4.88 -29.60 -1.97
N THR A 94 3.88 -28.96 -2.56
CA THR A 94 2.62 -28.56 -1.92
C THR A 94 1.43 -29.06 -2.74
N LEU A 95 1.45 -30.35 -3.06
CA LEU A 95 0.48 -30.98 -3.96
C LEU A 95 -0.97 -30.78 -3.50
N GLU A 96 -1.27 -31.05 -2.23
CA GLU A 96 -2.62 -30.92 -1.64
C GLU A 96 -3.22 -29.52 -1.87
N ARG A 97 -2.43 -28.48 -1.62
CA ARG A 97 -2.85 -27.09 -1.86
C ARG A 97 -3.03 -26.79 -3.35
N SER A 98 -2.12 -27.30 -4.18
CA SER A 98 -2.15 -27.02 -5.63
C SER A 98 -3.37 -27.69 -6.28
N LEU A 99 -3.78 -28.87 -5.79
CA LEU A 99 -4.95 -29.59 -6.29
C LEU A 99 -6.28 -28.86 -6.04
N TYR A 100 -6.34 -27.88 -5.14
CA TYR A 100 -7.55 -27.09 -4.92
C TYR A 100 -8.00 -26.36 -6.19
N LEU A 101 -7.05 -25.75 -6.91
CA LEU A 101 -7.33 -25.10 -8.18
C LEU A 101 -7.73 -26.13 -9.26
N ALA A 102 -7.04 -27.28 -9.29
CA ALA A 102 -7.34 -28.37 -10.21
C ALA A 102 -8.79 -28.88 -10.07
N VAL A 103 -9.27 -29.04 -8.82
CA VAL A 103 -10.66 -29.44 -8.54
C VAL A 103 -11.66 -28.43 -9.15
N GLN A 104 -11.40 -27.13 -9.02
CA GLN A 104 -12.25 -26.09 -9.59
C GLN A 104 -12.22 -26.09 -11.14
N PHE A 105 -11.09 -26.41 -11.77
CA PHE A 105 -11.04 -26.60 -13.23
C PHE A 105 -11.90 -27.79 -13.67
N LEU A 106 -11.87 -28.89 -12.91
CA LEU A 106 -12.69 -30.06 -13.20
C LEU A 106 -14.19 -29.79 -13.00
N GLU A 107 -14.57 -29.06 -11.96
CA GLU A 107 -15.96 -28.61 -11.74
C GLU A 107 -16.48 -27.70 -12.86
N LEU A 108 -15.59 -26.86 -13.42
CA LEU A 108 -15.90 -26.02 -14.58
C LEU A 108 -16.07 -26.84 -15.87
N GLY A 109 -15.62 -28.10 -15.88
CA GLY A 109 -15.59 -28.96 -17.07
C GLY A 109 -14.43 -28.61 -18.03
N ALA A 110 -13.36 -28.01 -17.52
CA ALA A 110 -12.21 -27.65 -18.34
C ALA A 110 -11.40 -28.90 -18.76
N PRO A 111 -10.86 -28.94 -20.00
CA PRO A 111 -10.04 -30.06 -20.46
C PRO A 111 -8.64 -30.06 -19.85
N LEU A 112 -8.53 -30.64 -18.65
CA LEU A 112 -7.37 -30.48 -17.77
C LEU A 112 -6.26 -31.52 -18.00
N VAL A 113 -5.01 -31.06 -17.95
CA VAL A 113 -3.79 -31.87 -17.84
C VAL A 113 -2.98 -31.33 -16.66
N LEU A 114 -2.57 -32.21 -15.75
CA LEU A 114 -1.80 -31.82 -14.57
C LEU A 114 -0.31 -31.97 -14.85
N ALA A 115 0.45 -30.90 -14.62
CA ALA A 115 1.91 -30.90 -14.68
C ALA A 115 2.47 -30.78 -13.27
N LEU A 116 2.95 -31.90 -12.71
CA LEU A 116 3.62 -31.95 -11.42
C LEU A 116 5.02 -31.37 -11.55
N ASN A 117 5.19 -30.09 -11.22
CA ASN A 117 6.45 -29.39 -11.35
C ASN A 117 7.29 -29.47 -10.06
N MET A 118 8.59 -29.20 -10.17
CA MET A 118 9.57 -29.29 -9.08
C MET A 118 9.83 -30.72 -8.58
N MET A 119 9.72 -31.73 -9.46
CA MET A 119 9.99 -33.12 -9.10
C MET A 119 11.45 -33.38 -8.72
N ASP A 120 12.38 -32.52 -9.11
CA ASP A 120 13.76 -32.50 -8.63
C ASP A 120 13.84 -32.20 -7.12
N GLU A 121 13.03 -31.27 -6.62
CA GLU A 121 12.95 -30.96 -5.20
C GLU A 121 12.32 -32.08 -4.39
N VAL A 122 11.25 -32.68 -4.92
CA VAL A 122 10.56 -33.83 -4.31
C VAL A 122 11.54 -34.98 -4.08
N LYS A 123 12.33 -35.32 -5.12
CA LYS A 123 13.40 -36.34 -5.04
C LYS A 123 14.47 -35.96 -4.03
N ARG A 124 14.92 -34.69 -4.00
CA ARG A 124 15.89 -34.19 -3.02
C ARG A 124 15.39 -34.29 -1.57
N ARG A 125 14.07 -34.14 -1.36
CA ARG A 125 13.42 -34.27 -0.05
C ARG A 125 13.11 -35.72 0.34
N LYS A 126 13.54 -36.72 -0.45
CA LYS A 126 13.22 -38.15 -0.26
C LYS A 126 11.71 -38.42 -0.16
N MET A 127 10.93 -37.63 -0.90
CA MET A 127 9.51 -37.86 -1.09
C MET A 127 9.31 -38.54 -2.44
N SER A 128 8.29 -39.39 -2.55
CA SER A 128 7.81 -39.89 -3.84
C SER A 128 6.32 -39.61 -3.99
N ILE A 129 5.93 -39.30 -5.24
CA ILE A 129 4.55 -39.05 -5.64
C ILE A 129 4.22 -40.08 -6.72
N ASP A 130 3.14 -40.83 -6.55
CA ASP A 130 2.64 -41.74 -7.57
C ASP A 130 1.76 -40.98 -8.56
N SER A 131 2.40 -40.48 -9.62
CA SER A 131 1.75 -39.74 -10.71
C SER A 131 0.72 -40.58 -11.47
N LYS A 132 0.92 -41.91 -11.56
CA LYS A 132 -0.02 -42.82 -12.24
C LYS A 132 -1.28 -43.05 -11.42
N LEU A 133 -1.13 -43.23 -10.12
CA LEU A 133 -2.27 -43.32 -9.20
C LEU A 133 -3.06 -42.02 -9.20
N LEU A 134 -2.39 -40.86 -9.10
CA LEU A 134 -3.06 -39.56 -9.16
C LEU A 134 -3.83 -39.37 -10.47
N SER A 135 -3.23 -39.77 -11.60
CA SER A 135 -3.89 -39.74 -12.93
C SER A 135 -5.17 -40.58 -12.96
N LYS A 136 -5.12 -41.79 -12.37
CA LYS A 136 -6.28 -42.69 -12.28
C LYS A 136 -7.38 -42.10 -11.39
N LEU A 137 -7.03 -41.52 -10.24
CA LEU A 137 -8.01 -41.00 -9.28
C LEU A 137 -8.67 -39.69 -9.75
N MET A 138 -7.90 -38.81 -10.40
CA MET A 138 -8.41 -37.53 -10.93
C MET A 138 -9.06 -37.68 -12.31
N GLY A 139 -8.87 -38.81 -12.99
CA GLY A 139 -9.41 -39.04 -14.33
C GLY A 139 -8.79 -38.18 -15.43
N VAL A 140 -7.63 -37.56 -15.16
CA VAL A 140 -6.93 -36.68 -16.11
C VAL A 140 -5.45 -37.03 -16.22
N PRO A 141 -4.81 -36.75 -17.38
CA PRO A 141 -3.38 -37.01 -17.54
C PRO A 141 -2.54 -36.22 -16.53
N VAL A 142 -1.59 -36.90 -15.89
CA VAL A 142 -0.62 -36.32 -14.96
C VAL A 142 0.79 -36.55 -15.52
N VAL A 143 1.56 -35.49 -15.68
CA VAL A 143 2.93 -35.52 -16.20
C VAL A 143 3.90 -34.91 -15.18
N GLU A 144 5.00 -35.61 -14.93
CA GLU A 144 6.09 -35.11 -14.08
C GLU A 144 6.96 -34.13 -14.86
N THR A 145 7.25 -32.96 -14.28
CA THR A 145 8.00 -31.89 -14.97
C THR A 145 9.02 -31.22 -14.06
N VAL A 146 10.03 -30.62 -14.68
CA VAL A 146 10.99 -29.72 -14.03
C VAL A 146 11.18 -28.50 -14.92
N ALA A 147 10.49 -27.40 -14.60
CA ALA A 147 10.47 -26.20 -15.44
C ALA A 147 11.86 -25.58 -15.68
N ARG A 148 12.80 -25.76 -14.75
CA ARG A 148 14.15 -25.17 -14.84
C ARG A 148 15.04 -25.86 -15.88
N SER A 149 14.99 -27.19 -15.94
CA SER A 149 15.69 -27.99 -16.95
C SER A 149 14.88 -28.14 -18.24
N GLY A 150 13.56 -27.96 -18.15
CA GLY A 150 12.62 -28.21 -19.25
C GLY A 150 12.22 -29.67 -19.37
N ASP A 151 12.53 -30.51 -18.37
CA ASP A 151 12.17 -31.93 -18.38
C ASP A 151 10.64 -32.11 -18.31
N GLY A 152 10.11 -33.05 -19.08
CA GLY A 152 8.68 -33.35 -19.15
C GLY A 152 7.85 -32.36 -19.98
N LYS A 153 8.44 -31.28 -20.54
CA LYS A 153 7.70 -30.26 -21.30
C LYS A 153 7.03 -30.82 -22.57
N ASP A 154 7.73 -31.71 -23.28
CA ASP A 154 7.25 -32.28 -24.54
C ASP A 154 6.18 -33.34 -24.29
N GLU A 155 6.32 -34.11 -23.20
CA GLU A 155 5.34 -35.09 -22.73
C GLU A 155 4.05 -34.41 -22.27
N MET A 156 4.16 -33.30 -21.55
CA MET A 156 3.05 -32.48 -21.09
C MET A 156 2.29 -31.86 -22.27
N LEU A 157 3.00 -31.29 -23.26
CA LEU A 157 2.39 -30.80 -24.50
C LEU A 157 1.70 -31.92 -25.27
N LYS A 158 2.30 -33.11 -25.33
CA LYS A 158 1.73 -34.28 -25.99
C LYS A 158 0.42 -34.69 -25.35
N ALA A 159 0.41 -34.82 -24.02
CA ALA A 159 -0.78 -35.13 -23.26
C ALA A 159 -1.89 -34.09 -23.50
N ALA A 160 -1.57 -32.80 -23.54
CA ALA A 160 -2.55 -31.75 -23.82
C ALA A 160 -3.14 -31.82 -25.24
N VAL A 161 -2.30 -32.05 -26.26
CA VAL A 161 -2.74 -32.17 -27.66
C VAL A 161 -3.57 -33.44 -27.87
N GLU A 162 -3.16 -34.56 -27.31
CA GLU A 162 -3.89 -35.84 -27.38
C GLU A 162 -5.22 -35.77 -26.62
N PHE A 163 -5.23 -35.18 -25.43
CA PHE A 163 -6.45 -34.99 -24.64
C PHE A 163 -7.45 -34.08 -25.36
N ALA A 164 -6.97 -32.98 -25.95
CA ALA A 164 -7.80 -32.10 -26.78
C ALA A 164 -8.37 -32.83 -28.01
N ALA A 165 -7.59 -33.68 -28.67
CA ALA A 165 -8.02 -34.44 -29.84
C ALA A 165 -9.06 -35.52 -29.51
N ASN A 166 -8.88 -36.22 -28.39
CA ASN A 166 -9.72 -37.34 -27.97
C ASN A 166 -11.08 -36.88 -27.43
N ASN A 167 -11.10 -35.81 -26.63
CA ASN A 167 -12.34 -35.38 -25.97
C ASN A 167 -13.18 -34.42 -26.82
N ARG A 168 -12.65 -33.81 -27.89
CA ARG A 168 -13.36 -32.86 -28.78
C ARG A 168 -14.21 -31.82 -28.02
N GLY A 169 -13.74 -31.36 -26.85
CA GLY A 169 -14.46 -30.40 -26.01
C GLY A 169 -15.62 -30.96 -25.17
N LYS A 170 -15.76 -32.28 -25.05
CA LYS A 170 -16.72 -32.94 -24.16
C LYS A 170 -15.97 -33.61 -23.02
N VAL A 171 -15.76 -32.87 -21.94
CA VAL A 171 -15.21 -33.39 -20.69
C VAL A 171 -16.34 -33.41 -19.68
N GLU A 172 -16.56 -34.55 -19.03
CA GLU A 172 -17.55 -34.65 -17.96
C GLU A 172 -17.04 -33.86 -16.74
N PRO A 173 -17.82 -32.88 -16.24
CA PRO A 173 -17.43 -32.11 -15.07
C PRO A 173 -17.34 -33.00 -13.84
N LEU A 174 -16.40 -32.69 -12.95
CA LEU A 174 -16.30 -33.38 -11.67
C LEU A 174 -17.51 -33.05 -10.79
N ALA A 175 -18.22 -34.09 -10.38
CA ALA A 175 -19.33 -33.99 -9.43
C ALA A 175 -18.88 -34.54 -8.07
N ILE A 176 -18.61 -33.65 -7.12
CA ILE A 176 -18.40 -34.00 -5.71
C ILE A 176 -19.65 -33.72 -4.89
N SER A 177 -19.79 -34.46 -3.79
CA SER A 177 -20.80 -34.19 -2.76
C SER A 177 -20.28 -33.12 -1.81
N TYR A 178 -21.11 -32.12 -1.52
CA TYR A 178 -20.80 -31.02 -0.61
C TYR A 178 -21.51 -31.14 0.75
N GLY A 179 -22.06 -32.31 1.03
CA GLY A 179 -22.94 -32.55 2.18
C GLY A 179 -24.40 -32.30 1.83
N GLN A 180 -25.29 -32.83 2.67
CA GLN A 180 -26.72 -32.92 2.38
C GLN A 180 -27.38 -31.55 2.13
N ASP A 181 -27.00 -30.52 2.88
CA ASP A 181 -27.60 -29.18 2.78
C ASP A 181 -27.29 -28.52 1.43
N ILE A 182 -26.01 -28.57 1.02
CA ILE A 182 -25.57 -28.01 -0.26
C ILE A 182 -26.07 -28.87 -1.42
N ASP A 183 -25.94 -30.19 -1.34
CA ASP A 183 -26.36 -31.09 -2.41
C ASP A 183 -27.87 -31.03 -2.68
N ALA A 184 -28.69 -30.89 -1.64
CA ALA A 184 -30.13 -30.68 -1.81
C ALA A 184 -30.43 -29.39 -2.58
N ALA A 185 -29.73 -28.29 -2.26
CA ALA A 185 -29.87 -27.02 -2.96
C ALA A 185 -29.40 -27.09 -4.41
N LEU A 186 -28.27 -27.76 -4.67
CA LEU A 186 -27.77 -27.97 -6.03
C LEU A 186 -28.77 -28.77 -6.88
N ASN A 187 -29.36 -29.83 -6.31
CA ASN A 187 -30.37 -30.64 -7.01
C ASN A 187 -31.66 -29.86 -7.31
N GLU A 188 -31.99 -28.82 -6.52
CA GLU A 188 -33.12 -27.92 -6.77
C GLU A 188 -32.77 -26.85 -7.84
N MET A 189 -31.55 -26.30 -7.79
CA MET A 189 -31.11 -25.24 -8.70
C MET A 189 -30.78 -25.73 -10.12
N GLU A 190 -30.16 -26.91 -10.26
CA GLU A 190 -29.70 -27.44 -11.56
C GLU A 190 -30.81 -27.54 -12.62
N PRO A 191 -32.00 -28.11 -12.32
CA PRO A 191 -33.10 -28.17 -13.27
C PRO A 191 -33.61 -26.77 -13.69
N LEU A 192 -33.63 -25.81 -12.75
CA LEU A 192 -34.10 -24.44 -13.02
C LEU A 192 -33.15 -23.72 -13.99
N ILE A 193 -31.84 -23.82 -13.73
CA ILE A 193 -30.79 -23.24 -14.58
C ILE A 193 -30.81 -23.88 -15.98
N THR A 194 -31.03 -25.19 -16.05
CA THR A 194 -31.09 -25.94 -17.31
C THR A 194 -32.34 -25.58 -18.13
N ALA A 195 -33.49 -25.42 -17.48
CA ALA A 195 -34.74 -25.07 -18.14
C ALA A 195 -34.68 -23.67 -18.79
N ASP A 196 -34.08 -22.70 -18.10
CA ASP A 196 -33.92 -21.32 -18.60
C ASP A 196 -32.71 -21.14 -19.54
N ARG A 197 -31.88 -22.18 -19.70
CA ARG A 197 -30.61 -22.17 -20.46
C ARG A 197 -29.64 -21.07 -19.99
N PHE A 198 -29.64 -20.78 -18.71
CA PHE A 198 -28.79 -19.74 -18.14
C PHE A 198 -27.33 -20.20 -18.08
N MET A 199 -26.48 -19.64 -18.95
CA MET A 199 -25.04 -19.94 -19.11
C MET A 199 -24.70 -21.41 -19.45
N THR A 200 -25.69 -22.27 -19.68
CA THR A 200 -25.50 -23.70 -19.97
C THR A 200 -24.81 -23.98 -21.30
N ASP A 201 -24.73 -22.98 -22.18
CA ASP A 201 -23.92 -23.03 -23.41
C ASP A 201 -22.42 -22.96 -23.12
N ARG A 202 -22.02 -22.42 -21.97
CA ARG A 202 -20.62 -22.14 -21.61
C ARG A 202 -20.10 -23.02 -20.50
N VAL A 203 -20.91 -23.21 -19.46
CA VAL A 203 -20.51 -23.86 -18.22
C VAL A 203 -21.60 -24.84 -17.74
N PRO A 204 -21.25 -25.84 -16.93
CA PRO A 204 -22.23 -26.76 -16.36
C PRO A 204 -23.24 -26.04 -15.44
N ALA A 205 -24.51 -26.46 -15.47
CA ALA A 205 -25.56 -25.90 -14.60
C ALA A 205 -25.19 -26.02 -13.10
N ARG A 206 -24.58 -27.15 -12.71
CA ARG A 206 -24.08 -27.38 -11.34
C ARG A 206 -23.02 -26.37 -10.92
N TRP A 207 -22.13 -25.96 -11.84
CA TRP A 207 -21.11 -24.95 -11.55
C TRP A 207 -21.75 -23.57 -11.32
N VAL A 208 -22.77 -23.21 -12.11
CA VAL A 208 -23.52 -21.97 -11.91
C VAL A 208 -24.24 -21.98 -10.54
N ALA A 209 -24.89 -23.09 -10.19
CA ALA A 209 -25.53 -23.26 -8.89
C ALA A 209 -24.53 -23.14 -7.73
N LEU A 210 -23.34 -23.76 -7.84
CA LEU A 210 -22.26 -23.60 -6.87
C LEU A 210 -21.87 -22.14 -6.69
N LYS A 211 -21.71 -21.39 -7.79
CA LYS A 211 -21.36 -19.96 -7.73
C LYS A 211 -22.45 -19.09 -7.10
N TYR A 212 -23.72 -19.47 -7.25
CA TYR A 212 -24.83 -18.84 -6.54
C TYR A 212 -24.81 -19.10 -5.03
N LEU A 213 -24.42 -20.30 -4.61
CA LEU A 213 -24.28 -20.64 -3.19
C LEU A 213 -23.03 -20.00 -2.57
N GLU A 214 -21.94 -19.89 -3.34
CA GLU A 214 -20.72 -19.16 -2.94
C GLU A 214 -20.91 -17.64 -2.88
N GLY A 215 -22.02 -17.09 -3.40
CA GLY A 215 -22.29 -15.65 -3.39
C GLY A 215 -21.46 -14.87 -4.41
N ASP A 216 -21.16 -15.47 -5.57
CA ASP A 216 -20.32 -14.83 -6.60
C ASP A 216 -21.03 -13.64 -7.27
N GLU A 217 -20.61 -12.41 -6.96
CA GLU A 217 -21.30 -11.20 -7.42
C GLU A 217 -21.38 -11.08 -8.96
N GLU A 218 -20.37 -11.53 -9.72
CA GLU A 218 -20.42 -11.45 -11.19
C GLU A 218 -21.51 -12.38 -11.75
N ILE A 219 -21.64 -13.59 -11.20
CA ILE A 219 -22.67 -14.55 -11.60
C ILE A 219 -24.06 -14.09 -11.12
N LEU A 220 -24.15 -13.53 -9.90
CA LEU A 220 -25.39 -12.94 -9.38
C LEU A 220 -25.85 -11.77 -10.25
N GLU A 221 -24.95 -10.85 -10.64
CA GLU A 221 -25.28 -9.74 -11.54
C GLU A 221 -25.73 -10.21 -12.93
N LEU A 222 -25.09 -11.24 -13.49
CA LEU A 222 -25.51 -11.85 -14.74
C LEU A 222 -26.89 -12.47 -14.61
N GLY A 223 -27.15 -13.15 -13.51
CA GLY A 223 -28.41 -13.80 -13.25
C GLY A 223 -29.55 -12.84 -12.92
N ARG A 224 -29.32 -11.74 -12.21
CA ARG A 224 -30.35 -10.69 -11.97
C ARG A 224 -30.95 -10.15 -13.27
N LYS A 225 -30.25 -10.27 -14.41
CA LYS A 225 -30.76 -9.92 -15.75
C LYS A 225 -31.79 -10.91 -16.30
N THR A 226 -31.88 -12.14 -15.79
CA THR A 226 -32.89 -13.14 -16.19
C THR A 226 -34.22 -13.02 -15.42
N GLY A 227 -34.31 -12.13 -14.44
CA GLY A 227 -35.56 -11.77 -13.79
C GLY A 227 -36.08 -12.82 -12.80
N THR A 228 -37.05 -13.65 -13.22
CA THR A 228 -37.74 -14.58 -12.31
C THR A 228 -36.86 -15.72 -11.83
N LEU A 229 -35.97 -16.24 -12.69
CA LEU A 229 -35.01 -17.28 -12.30
C LEU A 229 -34.07 -16.76 -11.19
N ALA A 230 -33.60 -15.52 -11.32
CA ALA A 230 -32.69 -14.91 -10.36
C ALA A 230 -33.26 -14.94 -8.94
N ARG A 231 -34.53 -14.56 -8.78
CA ARG A 231 -35.21 -14.57 -7.48
C ARG A 231 -35.28 -15.97 -6.90
N SER A 232 -35.67 -16.96 -7.70
CA SER A 232 -35.72 -18.35 -7.23
C SER A 232 -34.35 -18.86 -6.77
N LEU A 233 -33.28 -18.58 -7.52
CA LEU A 233 -31.92 -18.99 -7.15
C LEU A 233 -31.43 -18.24 -5.89
N GLU A 234 -31.65 -16.93 -5.81
CA GLU A 234 -31.30 -16.12 -4.63
C GLU A 234 -32.09 -16.56 -3.38
N ASP A 235 -33.37 -16.92 -3.52
CA ASP A 235 -34.20 -17.44 -2.42
C ASP A 235 -33.68 -18.79 -1.90
N ILE A 236 -33.29 -19.70 -2.81
CA ILE A 236 -32.70 -20.99 -2.43
C ILE A 236 -31.36 -20.74 -1.71
N SER A 237 -30.48 -19.89 -2.27
CA SER A 237 -29.20 -19.53 -1.64
C SER A 237 -29.38 -18.93 -0.25
N ALA A 238 -30.30 -17.97 -0.09
CA ALA A 238 -30.57 -17.31 1.19
C ALA A 238 -31.10 -18.30 2.24
N ARG A 239 -32.00 -19.21 1.84
CA ARG A 239 -32.53 -20.27 2.71
C ARG A 239 -31.44 -21.21 3.22
N VAL A 240 -30.51 -21.62 2.35
CA VAL A 240 -29.39 -22.50 2.72
C VAL A 240 -28.39 -21.76 3.62
N ALA A 241 -28.07 -20.51 3.28
CA ALA A 241 -27.18 -19.67 4.08
C ALA A 241 -27.73 -19.45 5.50
N ASP A 242 -29.02 -19.12 5.64
CA ASP A 242 -29.67 -18.95 6.94
C ASP A 242 -29.71 -20.27 7.73
N HIS A 243 -29.96 -21.40 7.07
CA HIS A 243 -29.92 -22.71 7.69
C HIS A 243 -28.53 -23.03 8.26
N LEU A 244 -27.48 -22.95 7.44
CA LEU A 244 -26.09 -23.23 7.85
C LEU A 244 -25.61 -22.28 8.93
N GLN A 245 -26.01 -21.01 8.88
CA GLN A 245 -25.67 -20.04 9.90
C GLN A 245 -26.32 -20.39 11.26
N LYS A 246 -27.56 -20.90 11.25
CA LYS A 246 -28.29 -21.30 12.48
C LYS A 246 -27.81 -22.64 13.05
N THR A 247 -27.47 -23.61 12.21
CA THR A 247 -27.11 -24.96 12.66
C THR A 247 -25.62 -25.15 12.91
N LEU A 248 -24.78 -24.59 12.05
CA LEU A 248 -23.32 -24.81 12.04
C LEU A 248 -22.51 -23.53 12.31
N GLY A 249 -23.14 -22.36 12.31
CA GLY A 249 -22.46 -21.08 12.50
C GLY A 249 -21.49 -20.73 11.37
N THR A 250 -21.76 -21.22 10.16
CA THR A 250 -20.88 -21.10 8.98
C THR A 250 -21.65 -20.68 7.73
N SER A 251 -20.92 -20.31 6.68
CA SER A 251 -21.47 -19.92 5.37
C SER A 251 -21.43 -21.08 4.35
N PRO A 252 -22.28 -21.06 3.31
CA PRO A 252 -22.22 -22.05 2.24
C PRO A 252 -20.84 -22.12 1.55
N GLU A 253 -20.20 -20.97 1.31
CA GLU A 253 -18.85 -20.89 0.72
C GLU A 253 -17.82 -21.67 1.55
N SER A 254 -17.86 -21.51 2.88
CA SER A 254 -16.95 -22.21 3.78
C SER A 254 -17.15 -23.73 3.73
N VAL A 255 -18.40 -24.19 3.71
CA VAL A 255 -18.72 -25.63 3.57
C VAL A 255 -18.23 -26.17 2.24
N ILE A 256 -18.45 -25.44 1.14
CA ILE A 256 -18.00 -25.84 -0.20
C ILE A 256 -16.47 -25.97 -0.23
N ALA A 257 -15.75 -25.00 0.34
CA ALA A 257 -14.30 -25.03 0.42
C ALA A 257 -13.80 -26.22 1.27
N ASP A 258 -14.39 -26.47 2.44
CA ASP A 258 -14.04 -27.59 3.31
C ASP A 258 -14.23 -28.94 2.62
N GLN A 259 -15.30 -29.11 1.84
CA GLN A 259 -15.57 -30.35 1.12
C GLN A 259 -14.63 -30.56 -0.07
N ARG A 260 -14.22 -29.50 -0.78
CA ARG A 260 -13.14 -29.60 -1.78
C ARG A 260 -11.83 -30.07 -1.14
N TYR A 261 -11.46 -29.51 0.02
CA TYR A 261 -10.30 -29.97 0.77
C TYR A 261 -10.48 -31.41 1.28
N GLY A 262 -11.69 -31.78 1.70
CA GLY A 262 -12.05 -33.15 2.07
C GLY A 262 -11.81 -34.15 0.93
N TYR A 263 -12.26 -33.83 -0.27
CA TYR A 263 -12.02 -34.62 -1.49
C TYR A 263 -10.52 -34.79 -1.76
N ILE A 264 -9.74 -33.71 -1.69
CA ILE A 264 -8.28 -33.77 -1.90
C ILE A 264 -7.60 -34.59 -0.80
N ALA A 265 -8.00 -34.44 0.46
CA ALA A 265 -7.46 -35.21 1.57
C ALA A 265 -7.71 -36.71 1.39
N THR A 266 -8.86 -37.10 0.82
CA THR A 266 -9.14 -38.50 0.46
C THR A 266 -8.16 -38.99 -0.61
N LEU A 267 -7.93 -38.22 -1.68
CA LEU A 267 -6.92 -38.56 -2.71
C LEU A 267 -5.53 -38.76 -2.11
N MET A 268 -5.13 -37.88 -1.18
CA MET A 268 -3.81 -37.97 -0.54
C MET A 268 -3.68 -39.21 0.37
N ARG A 269 -4.77 -39.64 1.02
CA ARG A 269 -4.79 -40.83 1.90
C ARG A 269 -4.70 -42.15 1.14
N GLU A 270 -5.05 -42.18 -0.14
CA GLU A 270 -4.96 -43.39 -0.98
C GLU A 270 -3.53 -43.76 -1.40
N GLY A 271 -2.52 -43.09 -0.85
CA GLY A 271 -1.11 -43.44 -1.08
C GLY A 271 -0.46 -42.71 -2.25
N VAL A 272 -1.08 -41.63 -2.74
CA VAL A 272 -0.50 -40.75 -3.78
C VAL A 272 0.86 -40.19 -3.37
N ILE A 273 1.09 -39.97 -2.06
CA ILE A 273 2.37 -39.54 -1.52
C ILE A 273 2.90 -40.58 -0.56
N ALA A 274 4.08 -41.13 -0.86
CA ALA A 274 4.87 -41.85 0.14
C ALA A 274 5.93 -40.90 0.71
N LYS A 275 5.81 -40.58 2.00
CA LYS A 275 6.80 -39.78 2.75
C LYS A 275 7.63 -40.69 3.65
N ASP A 276 8.95 -40.65 3.48
CA ASP A 276 9.89 -40.98 4.54
C ASP A 276 10.00 -39.72 5.43
N VAL A 277 9.04 -39.54 6.35
CA VAL A 277 8.81 -38.28 7.06
C VAL A 277 9.98 -37.96 7.99
N THR A 278 10.93 -37.12 7.55
CA THR A 278 11.81 -36.39 8.47
C THR A 278 11.03 -35.18 9.01
N ALA A 279 10.48 -35.35 10.21
CA ALA A 279 9.64 -34.42 10.95
C ALA A 279 10.32 -33.10 11.39
N ASP A 280 11.58 -32.83 11.03
CA ASP A 280 12.38 -31.81 11.69
C ASP A 280 12.15 -30.37 11.19
N ARG A 281 11.85 -30.15 9.91
CA ARG A 281 11.66 -28.78 9.37
C ARG A 281 10.29 -28.18 9.66
N ILE A 282 9.23 -29.00 9.68
CA ILE A 282 7.88 -28.55 10.05
C ILE A 282 7.86 -28.20 11.55
N ARG A 283 8.55 -29.01 12.38
CA ARG A 283 8.68 -28.78 13.83
C ARG A 283 9.35 -27.47 14.22
N THR A 284 10.33 -26.94 13.47
CA THR A 284 11.00 -25.70 13.83
C THR A 284 10.15 -24.47 13.55
N SER A 285 9.50 -24.39 12.38
CA SER A 285 8.55 -23.31 12.07
C SER A 285 7.39 -23.29 13.04
N ASP A 286 6.80 -24.46 13.33
CA ASP A 286 5.65 -24.57 14.25
C ASP A 286 6.00 -24.16 15.68
N ARG A 287 7.22 -24.46 16.16
CA ARG A 287 7.69 -24.01 17.49
C ARG A 287 7.84 -22.50 17.55
N VAL A 288 8.41 -21.90 16.51
CA VAL A 288 8.60 -20.44 16.43
C VAL A 288 7.25 -19.74 16.34
N ASP A 289 6.34 -20.26 15.52
CA ASP A 289 5.00 -19.70 15.37
C ASP A 289 4.20 -19.81 16.70
N LYS A 290 4.34 -20.89 17.48
CA LYS A 290 3.71 -20.98 18.81
C LYS A 290 4.10 -19.84 19.77
N VAL A 291 5.30 -19.29 19.61
CA VAL A 291 5.82 -18.15 20.40
C VAL A 291 5.37 -16.84 19.77
N LEU A 292 5.55 -16.68 18.46
CA LEU A 292 5.30 -15.43 17.74
C LEU A 292 3.81 -15.13 17.50
N THR A 293 2.95 -16.14 17.43
CA THR A 293 1.50 -15.97 17.28
C THR A 293 0.75 -16.12 18.60
N ASN A 294 1.47 -16.16 19.73
CA ASN A 294 0.83 -16.19 21.05
C ASN A 294 0.07 -14.88 21.29
N ALA A 295 -1.12 -14.96 21.90
CA ALA A 295 -1.98 -13.80 22.13
C ALA A 295 -1.34 -12.68 22.98
N PHE A 296 -0.41 -13.02 23.88
CA PHE A 296 0.28 -12.06 24.75
C PHE A 296 1.73 -11.82 24.33
N LEU A 297 2.48 -12.90 24.09
CA LEU A 297 3.90 -12.79 23.74
C LEU A 297 4.11 -12.29 22.29
N GLY A 298 3.19 -12.60 21.38
CA GLY A 298 3.25 -12.19 19.98
C GLY A 298 3.26 -10.67 19.81
N PRO A 299 2.29 -9.92 20.37
CA PRO A 299 2.29 -8.46 20.30
C PRO A 299 3.53 -7.82 20.91
N ILE A 300 4.04 -8.37 22.03
CA ILE A 300 5.27 -7.87 22.68
C ILE A 300 6.47 -8.08 21.76
N ILE A 301 6.64 -9.28 21.19
CA ILE A 301 7.75 -9.55 20.26
C ILE A 301 7.64 -8.67 19.02
N MET A 302 6.42 -8.49 18.49
CA MET A 302 6.17 -7.59 17.36
C MET A 302 6.61 -6.16 17.67
N LEU A 303 6.19 -5.60 18.81
CA LEU A 303 6.61 -4.26 19.22
C LEU A 303 8.13 -4.17 19.39
N THR A 304 8.77 -5.20 19.95
CA THR A 304 10.24 -5.26 20.10
C THR A 304 10.96 -5.33 18.76
N VAL A 305 10.48 -6.14 17.81
CA VAL A 305 11.06 -6.26 16.46
C VAL A 305 10.91 -4.94 15.70
N LEU A 306 9.73 -4.33 15.76
CA LEU A 306 9.48 -3.02 15.15
C LEU A 306 10.34 -1.94 15.80
N TYR A 307 10.42 -1.90 17.12
CA TYR A 307 11.29 -0.97 17.85
C TYR A 307 12.76 -1.13 17.43
N GLY A 308 13.26 -2.37 17.36
CA GLY A 308 14.62 -2.65 16.89
C GLY A 308 14.86 -2.20 15.45
N MET A 309 13.88 -2.39 14.57
CA MET A 309 13.93 -1.88 13.20
C MET A 309 14.03 -0.35 13.14
N PHE A 310 13.22 0.36 13.93
CA PHE A 310 13.25 1.82 13.98
C PHE A 310 14.56 2.35 14.59
N GLN A 311 15.01 1.76 15.70
CA GLN A 311 16.29 2.09 16.31
C GLN A 311 17.44 1.93 15.32
N MET A 312 17.44 0.83 14.56
CA MET A 312 18.43 0.63 13.48
C MET A 312 18.28 1.68 12.38
N THR A 313 17.06 2.06 12.00
CA THR A 313 16.81 3.06 10.96
C THR A 313 17.37 4.43 11.36
N PHE A 314 17.12 4.90 12.57
CA PHE A 314 17.61 6.20 13.03
C PHE A 314 19.11 6.16 13.32
N ALA A 315 19.57 5.19 14.12
CA ALA A 315 20.98 5.11 14.50
C ALA A 315 21.92 4.93 13.29
N VAL A 316 21.49 4.23 12.24
CA VAL A 316 22.28 4.04 11.02
C VAL A 316 21.97 5.09 9.95
N GLY A 317 20.73 5.58 9.90
CA GLY A 317 20.25 6.48 8.84
C GLY A 317 20.52 7.97 9.08
N GLU A 318 20.59 8.43 10.33
CA GLU A 318 20.92 9.82 10.68
C GLU A 318 22.34 10.20 10.24
N ILE A 319 23.31 9.29 10.39
CA ILE A 319 24.71 9.52 10.01
C ILE A 319 24.84 9.92 8.51
N PRO A 320 24.35 9.13 7.54
CA PRO A 320 24.39 9.51 6.13
C PRO A 320 23.39 10.61 5.75
N MET A 321 22.33 10.84 6.54
CA MET A 321 21.44 12.01 6.35
C MET A 321 22.21 13.31 6.57
N GLY A 322 22.93 13.43 7.69
CA GLY A 322 23.77 14.60 7.97
C GLY A 322 24.85 14.84 6.90
N TRP A 323 25.39 13.79 6.29
CA TRP A 323 26.32 13.94 5.16
C TRP A 323 25.65 14.57 3.93
N LEU A 324 24.40 14.21 3.65
CA LEU A 324 23.65 14.79 2.54
C LEU A 324 23.26 16.25 2.82
N GLU A 325 22.88 16.57 4.04
CA GLU A 325 22.57 17.95 4.46
C GLU A 325 23.78 18.86 4.29
N VAL A 326 24.95 18.43 4.79
CA VAL A 326 26.21 19.16 4.59
C VAL A 326 26.55 19.29 3.10
N PHE A 327 26.29 18.25 2.30
CA PHE A 327 26.51 18.31 0.86
C PHE A 327 25.60 19.33 0.16
N PHE A 328 24.31 19.37 0.49
CA PHE A 328 23.37 20.33 -0.08
C PHE A 328 23.63 21.75 0.40
N GLY A 329 23.97 21.94 1.69
CA GLY A 329 24.37 23.24 2.23
C GLY A 329 25.66 23.76 1.57
N TRP A 330 26.64 22.90 1.35
CA TRP A 330 27.84 23.25 0.57
C TRP A 330 27.49 23.67 -0.86
N LEU A 331 26.56 22.97 -1.50
CA LEU A 331 26.09 23.29 -2.85
C LEU A 331 25.37 24.65 -2.89
N GLY A 332 24.56 24.95 -1.86
CA GLY A 332 23.92 26.25 -1.64
C GLY A 332 24.95 27.38 -1.52
N GLY A 333 25.93 27.24 -0.61
CA GLY A 333 26.98 28.24 -0.42
C GLY A 333 27.86 28.45 -1.66
N VAL A 334 28.12 27.41 -2.46
CA VAL A 334 28.81 27.55 -3.75
C VAL A 334 27.97 28.35 -4.74
N ALA A 335 26.66 28.09 -4.79
CA ALA A 335 25.74 28.83 -5.65
C ALA A 335 25.63 30.31 -5.23
N GLU A 336 25.59 30.60 -3.93
CA GLU A 336 25.61 31.97 -3.41
C GLU A 336 26.89 32.71 -3.80
N ALA A 337 28.05 32.06 -3.68
CA ALA A 337 29.33 32.68 -4.00
C ALA A 337 29.59 32.89 -5.50
N THR A 338 28.93 32.13 -6.37
CA THR A 338 29.14 32.20 -7.83
C THR A 338 28.08 32.99 -8.58
N ILE A 339 26.86 33.07 -8.05
CA ILE A 339 25.74 33.75 -8.69
C ILE A 339 25.56 35.13 -8.06
N PRO A 340 25.47 36.22 -8.85
CA PRO A 340 25.20 37.56 -8.31
C PRO A 340 23.89 37.61 -7.52
N GLU A 341 23.85 38.45 -6.49
CA GLU A 341 22.66 38.68 -5.68
C GLU A 341 21.46 39.08 -6.55
N GLY A 342 20.34 38.37 -6.36
CA GLY A 342 19.11 38.63 -7.08
C GLY A 342 18.17 37.42 -7.16
N LEU A 343 17.09 37.58 -7.92
CA LEU A 343 16.02 36.57 -8.05
C LEU A 343 16.51 35.22 -8.57
N PHE A 344 17.52 35.21 -9.44
CA PHE A 344 18.08 33.97 -9.99
C PHE A 344 18.88 33.18 -8.93
N GLN A 345 19.66 33.86 -8.10
CA GLN A 345 20.36 33.23 -6.98
C GLN A 345 19.36 32.63 -5.99
N SER A 346 18.34 33.40 -5.58
CA SER A 346 17.29 32.92 -4.67
C SER A 346 16.49 31.73 -5.23
N LEU A 347 16.19 31.72 -6.53
CA LEU A 347 15.53 30.57 -7.16
C LEU A 347 16.40 29.31 -7.10
N VAL A 348 17.71 29.44 -7.35
CA VAL A 348 18.62 28.29 -7.37
C VAL A 348 18.87 27.77 -5.95
N VAL A 349 19.18 28.66 -5.00
CA VAL A 349 19.47 28.30 -3.61
C VAL A 349 18.18 27.88 -2.90
N SER A 350 17.30 28.84 -2.61
CA SER A 350 16.07 28.62 -1.84
C SER A 350 15.00 27.80 -2.57
N GLY A 351 14.91 27.93 -3.89
CA GLY A 351 13.89 27.22 -4.69
C GLY A 351 14.29 25.79 -5.07
N MET A 352 15.51 25.58 -5.57
CA MET A 352 15.93 24.29 -6.12
C MET A 352 16.78 23.48 -5.15
N ILE A 353 17.85 24.07 -4.61
CA ILE A 353 18.82 23.35 -3.77
C ILE A 353 18.19 22.99 -2.43
N ASP A 354 17.59 23.94 -1.73
CA ASP A 354 16.99 23.69 -0.41
C ASP A 354 15.75 22.81 -0.52
N GLY A 355 14.92 23.05 -1.53
CA GLY A 355 13.73 22.24 -1.81
C GLY A 355 14.04 20.78 -2.13
N VAL A 356 15.06 20.52 -2.95
CA VAL A 356 15.51 19.15 -3.26
C VAL A 356 16.31 18.55 -2.11
N GLY A 357 17.14 19.35 -1.46
CA GLY A 357 18.01 18.97 -0.35
C GLY A 357 17.22 18.50 0.87
N GLY A 358 16.18 19.24 1.26
CA GLY A 358 15.31 18.84 2.37
C GLY A 358 14.68 17.47 2.16
N VAL A 359 14.21 17.15 0.95
CA VAL A 359 13.52 15.87 0.71
C VAL A 359 14.46 14.71 0.37
N LEU A 360 15.59 14.98 -0.31
CA LEU A 360 16.61 13.97 -0.59
C LEU A 360 17.50 13.70 0.63
N GLY A 361 17.59 14.62 1.60
CA GLY A 361 18.26 14.43 2.87
C GLY A 361 17.76 13.20 3.64
N PHE A 362 16.44 12.94 3.60
CA PHE A 362 15.82 11.76 4.23
C PHE A 362 15.99 10.44 3.46
N LEU A 363 16.58 10.45 2.26
CA LEU A 363 16.75 9.24 1.44
C LEU A 363 17.47 8.10 2.18
N PRO A 364 18.53 8.34 2.96
CA PRO A 364 19.23 7.27 3.68
C PRO A 364 18.35 6.57 4.72
N LEU A 365 17.54 7.30 5.50
CA LEU A 365 16.59 6.69 6.43
C LEU A 365 15.58 5.81 5.69
N ILE A 366 15.07 6.28 4.55
CA ILE A 366 14.15 5.50 3.71
C ILE A 366 14.81 4.21 3.20
N LEU A 367 16.10 4.27 2.81
CA LEU A 367 16.85 3.09 2.36
C LEU A 367 17.06 2.07 3.48
N VAL A 368 17.45 2.51 4.68
CA VAL A 368 17.62 1.60 5.83
C VAL A 368 16.27 0.98 6.22
N MET A 369 15.20 1.77 6.23
CA MET A 369 13.84 1.27 6.45
C MET A 369 13.46 0.21 5.41
N PHE A 370 13.69 0.47 4.11
CA PHE A 370 13.40 -0.52 3.06
C PHE A 370 14.25 -1.77 3.15
N PHE A 371 15.49 -1.67 3.63
CA PHE A 371 16.34 -2.81 3.92
C PHE A 371 15.72 -3.69 5.02
N CYS A 372 15.36 -3.12 6.16
CA CYS A 372 14.72 -3.85 7.26
C CYS A 372 13.37 -4.44 6.85
N LEU A 373 12.57 -3.68 6.09
CA LEU A 373 11.28 -4.15 5.58
C LEU A 373 11.44 -5.34 4.63
N SER A 374 12.37 -5.25 3.67
CA SER A 374 12.63 -6.35 2.74
C SER A 374 13.16 -7.58 3.48
N PHE A 375 13.96 -7.40 4.52
CA PHE A 375 14.42 -8.47 5.40
C PHE A 375 13.24 -9.16 6.13
N LEU A 376 12.33 -8.40 6.75
CA LEU A 376 11.16 -8.96 7.45
C LEU A 376 10.16 -9.63 6.51
N GLU A 377 10.01 -9.10 5.29
CA GLU A 377 9.18 -9.63 4.21
C GLU A 377 9.70 -11.00 3.76
N ASP A 378 10.99 -11.09 3.41
CA ASP A 378 11.64 -12.32 2.98
C ASP A 378 11.73 -13.38 4.10
N LEU A 379 11.86 -12.95 5.36
CA LEU A 379 11.81 -13.83 6.53
C LEU A 379 10.45 -14.52 6.69
N GLY A 380 9.38 -13.89 6.20
CA GLY A 380 8.00 -14.34 6.37
C GLY A 380 7.36 -13.88 7.69
N TYR A 381 8.01 -13.01 8.47
CA TYR A 381 7.46 -12.50 9.73
C TYR A 381 6.22 -11.62 9.52
N MET A 382 6.18 -10.91 8.39
CA MET A 382 5.06 -10.08 7.94
C MET A 382 3.71 -10.80 7.96
N ALA A 383 3.69 -12.06 7.50
CA ALA A 383 2.47 -12.85 7.47
C ALA A 383 1.93 -13.17 8.87
N ARG A 384 2.81 -13.30 9.87
CA ARG A 384 2.44 -13.58 11.27
C ARG A 384 1.88 -12.34 11.95
N MET A 385 2.51 -11.18 11.73
CA MET A 385 2.00 -9.89 12.23
C MET A 385 0.58 -9.65 11.73
N ALA A 386 0.37 -9.88 10.43
CA ALA A 386 -0.94 -9.73 9.81
C ALA A 386 -1.97 -10.72 10.37
N TYR A 387 -1.61 -12.00 10.56
CA TYR A 387 -2.47 -12.98 11.23
C TYR A 387 -2.89 -12.55 12.65
N MET A 388 -1.92 -12.08 13.44
CA MET A 388 -2.16 -11.69 14.83
C MET A 388 -3.11 -10.50 14.97
N LEU A 389 -3.04 -9.55 14.03
CA LEU A 389 -3.81 -8.31 14.08
C LEU A 389 -5.10 -8.36 13.26
N ASP A 390 -5.34 -9.45 12.53
CA ASP A 390 -6.54 -9.63 11.71
C ASP A 390 -7.82 -9.45 12.53
N LYS A 391 -7.89 -10.07 13.72
CA LYS A 391 -9.05 -9.96 14.61
C LYS A 391 -9.36 -8.51 15.00
N VAL A 392 -8.34 -7.68 15.22
CA VAL A 392 -8.51 -6.27 15.61
C VAL A 392 -8.94 -5.43 14.41
N PHE A 393 -8.26 -5.60 13.28
CA PHE A 393 -8.51 -4.81 12.07
C PHE A 393 -9.86 -5.12 11.42
N LYS A 394 -10.33 -6.38 11.53
CA LYS A 394 -11.64 -6.79 11.03
C LYS A 394 -12.80 -6.03 11.68
N ILE A 395 -12.66 -5.59 12.94
CA ILE A 395 -13.66 -4.75 13.64
C ILE A 395 -13.87 -3.41 12.93
N PHE A 396 -12.82 -2.91 12.26
CA PHE A 396 -12.83 -1.67 11.50
C PHE A 396 -13.03 -1.88 10.00
N GLY A 397 -13.33 -3.11 9.57
CA GLY A 397 -13.54 -3.46 8.17
C GLY A 397 -12.26 -3.54 7.34
N LEU A 398 -11.11 -3.78 7.98
CA LEU A 398 -9.79 -3.89 7.35
C LEU A 398 -9.22 -5.32 7.50
N HIS A 399 -8.32 -5.71 6.59
CA HIS A 399 -7.54 -6.95 6.73
C HIS A 399 -6.40 -6.80 7.74
N GLY A 400 -5.99 -7.87 8.42
CA GLY A 400 -4.80 -7.86 9.27
C GLY A 400 -3.51 -7.42 8.57
N SER A 401 -3.41 -7.66 7.26
CA SER A 401 -2.29 -7.19 6.43
C SER A 401 -2.20 -5.66 6.32
N SER A 402 -3.29 -4.95 6.64
CA SER A 402 -3.36 -3.48 6.61
C SER A 402 -2.52 -2.84 7.72
N VAL A 403 -2.18 -3.60 8.77
CA VAL A 403 -1.34 -3.08 9.85
C VAL A 403 -0.01 -2.54 9.35
N MET A 404 0.57 -3.18 8.32
CA MET A 404 1.89 -2.81 7.88
C MET A 404 1.94 -1.40 7.29
N PRO A 405 1.04 -1.03 6.35
CA PRO A 405 0.88 0.35 5.93
C PRO A 405 0.79 1.36 7.09
N PHE A 406 0.03 1.09 8.15
CA PHE A 406 -0.09 2.01 9.29
C PHE A 406 1.21 2.13 10.08
N ILE A 407 1.83 1.00 10.44
CA ILE A 407 3.08 1.00 11.19
C ILE A 407 4.17 1.76 10.42
N ILE A 408 4.35 1.45 9.13
CA ILE A 408 5.35 2.10 8.27
C ILE A 408 5.01 3.59 8.09
N SER A 409 3.74 3.97 8.04
CA SER A 409 3.32 5.37 7.88
C SER A 409 3.57 6.27 9.08
N GLY A 410 4.06 5.72 10.21
CA GLY A 410 4.30 6.44 11.45
C GLY A 410 3.37 6.04 12.59
N GLY A 411 2.79 4.84 12.54
CA GLY A 411 2.01 4.30 13.66
C GLY A 411 2.85 4.08 14.92
N ILE A 412 4.16 4.01 14.75
CA ILE A 412 5.15 4.30 15.78
C ILE A 412 5.89 5.56 15.30
N PRO A 413 6.15 6.56 16.17
CA PRO A 413 6.82 7.80 15.76
C PRO A 413 8.09 7.52 14.96
N GLY A 414 8.24 8.20 13.81
CA GLY A 414 9.42 8.07 12.94
C GLY A 414 9.23 7.28 11.64
N GLY A 415 8.04 6.76 11.35
CA GLY A 415 7.71 6.19 10.04
C GLY A 415 7.54 7.24 8.92
N CYS A 416 7.28 6.82 7.68
CA CYS A 416 6.97 7.72 6.57
C CYS A 416 5.72 7.25 5.81
N ALA A 417 4.78 8.17 5.59
CA ALA A 417 3.53 7.88 4.89
C ALA A 417 3.75 7.37 3.45
N VAL A 418 4.83 7.79 2.79
CA VAL A 418 5.14 7.38 1.41
C VAL A 418 5.39 5.86 1.29
N PRO A 419 6.40 5.27 1.96
CA PRO A 419 6.61 3.83 1.94
C PRO A 419 5.44 3.06 2.57
N GLY A 420 4.72 3.65 3.54
CA GLY A 420 3.56 3.01 4.14
C GLY A 420 2.38 2.87 3.18
N VAL A 421 2.07 3.91 2.39
CA VAL A 421 1.09 3.83 1.29
C VAL A 421 1.54 2.81 0.24
N MET A 422 2.83 2.78 -0.12
CA MET A 422 3.35 1.79 -1.08
C MET A 422 3.29 0.35 -0.55
N ALA A 423 3.40 0.14 0.76
CA ALA A 423 3.25 -1.18 1.38
C ALA A 423 1.82 -1.75 1.23
N ALA A 424 0.82 -0.88 1.01
CA ALA A 424 -0.56 -1.29 0.78
C ALA A 424 -0.74 -2.09 -0.52
N ARG A 425 0.25 -2.11 -1.43
CA ARG A 425 0.24 -2.94 -2.64
C ARG A 425 0.11 -4.45 -2.35
N THR A 426 0.46 -4.87 -1.14
CA THR A 426 0.37 -6.27 -0.70
C THR A 426 -1.06 -6.68 -0.32
N LEU A 427 -1.98 -5.73 -0.24
CA LEU A 427 -3.39 -5.96 0.07
C LEU A 427 -4.12 -6.49 -1.15
N ARG A 428 -4.75 -7.66 -1.00
CA ARG A 428 -5.48 -8.35 -2.08
C ARG A 428 -6.81 -7.67 -2.41
N SER A 429 -7.55 -7.24 -1.39
CA SER A 429 -8.83 -6.57 -1.56
C SER A 429 -8.62 -5.11 -2.01
N PRO A 430 -9.12 -4.70 -3.19
CA PRO A 430 -8.96 -3.33 -3.66
C PRO A 430 -9.68 -2.31 -2.77
N ARG A 431 -10.77 -2.73 -2.11
CA ARG A 431 -11.56 -1.90 -1.19
C ARG A 431 -10.81 -1.64 0.12
N GLU A 432 -10.23 -2.69 0.71
CA GLU A 432 -9.45 -2.57 1.94
C GLU A 432 -8.11 -1.88 1.69
N LYS A 433 -7.52 -2.13 0.51
CA LYS A 433 -6.36 -1.39 0.01
C LYS A 433 -6.64 0.11 0.00
N LEU A 434 -7.76 0.51 -0.60
CA LEU A 434 -8.14 1.91 -0.69
C LEU A 434 -8.40 2.55 0.68
N ALA A 435 -9.16 1.89 1.55
CA ALA A 435 -9.41 2.40 2.91
C ALA A 435 -8.09 2.62 3.67
N THR A 436 -7.19 1.63 3.62
CA THR A 436 -5.86 1.69 4.24
C THR A 436 -5.03 2.83 3.66
N ILE A 437 -4.99 2.99 2.34
CA ILE A 437 -4.25 4.06 1.66
C ILE A 437 -4.74 5.46 2.09
N LEU A 438 -6.05 5.64 2.27
CA LEU A 438 -6.64 6.92 2.66
C LEU A 438 -6.34 7.31 4.11
N THR A 439 -6.28 6.34 5.02
CA THR A 439 -6.13 6.59 6.47
C THR A 439 -4.71 6.41 6.99
N ALA A 440 -3.85 5.66 6.29
CA ALA A 440 -2.46 5.46 6.71
C ALA A 440 -1.68 6.79 6.90
N PRO A 441 -1.88 7.85 6.10
CA PRO A 441 -1.21 9.12 6.31
C PRO A 441 -1.62 9.89 7.57
N PHE A 442 -2.65 9.47 8.31
CA PHE A 442 -3.00 10.06 9.62
C PHE A 442 -2.00 9.73 10.72
N MET A 443 -1.13 8.76 10.46
CA MET A 443 -0.06 8.39 11.37
C MET A 443 0.97 9.53 11.55
N ALA A 444 1.70 9.49 12.67
CA ALA A 444 2.71 10.48 13.03
C ALA A 444 4.04 10.16 12.31
N CYS A 445 4.10 10.45 11.00
CA CYS A 445 5.32 10.29 10.22
C CYS A 445 6.44 11.22 10.72
N GLY A 446 7.71 10.83 10.51
CA GLY A 446 8.90 11.57 10.97
C GLY A 446 8.84 13.06 10.65
N ALA A 447 8.44 13.43 9.43
CA ALA A 447 8.29 14.83 9.02
C ALA A 447 7.25 15.66 9.80
N LYS A 448 6.30 15.02 10.51
CA LYS A 448 5.34 15.71 11.41
C LYS A 448 5.88 15.86 12.83
N VAL A 449 6.86 15.03 13.22
CA VAL A 449 7.36 14.99 14.59
C VAL A 449 8.03 16.32 15.01
N PRO A 450 8.87 16.98 14.18
CA PRO A 450 9.41 18.30 14.51
C PRO A 450 8.33 19.34 14.82
N VAL A 451 7.23 19.36 14.05
CA VAL A 451 6.09 20.26 14.30
C VAL A 451 5.47 19.97 15.66
N PHE A 452 5.30 18.70 16.02
CA PHE A 452 4.75 18.32 17.32
C PHE A 452 5.71 18.68 18.45
N ILE A 453 7.01 18.41 18.31
CA ILE A 453 8.03 18.76 19.30
C ILE A 453 8.05 20.28 19.53
N LEU A 454 8.05 21.08 18.47
CA LEU A 454 8.01 22.55 18.55
C LEU A 454 6.81 23.04 19.39
N LEU A 455 5.60 22.57 19.05
CA LEU A 455 4.37 23.00 19.73
C LEU A 455 4.29 22.47 21.17
N ILE A 456 4.78 21.26 21.41
CA ILE A 456 4.86 20.67 22.75
C ILE A 456 5.88 21.43 23.61
N ALA A 457 7.05 21.77 23.07
CA ALA A 457 8.06 22.54 23.78
C ALA A 457 7.54 23.94 24.16
N ALA A 458 6.80 24.58 23.27
CA ALA A 458 6.21 25.91 23.50
C ALA A 458 5.10 25.90 24.57
N PHE A 459 4.18 24.91 24.55
CA PHE A 459 2.94 24.97 25.34
C PHE A 459 2.79 23.89 26.42
N PHE A 460 3.58 22.81 26.36
CA PHE A 460 3.51 21.67 27.26
C PHE A 460 4.90 21.19 27.76
N PRO A 461 5.79 22.09 28.22
CA PRO A 461 7.20 21.78 28.49
C PRO A 461 7.40 20.68 29.55
N GLU A 462 6.54 20.61 30.57
CA GLU A 462 6.66 19.62 31.65
C GLU A 462 6.14 18.21 31.28
N SER A 463 5.44 18.06 30.15
CA SER A 463 4.70 16.83 29.82
C SER A 463 4.93 16.31 28.40
N GLY A 464 6.05 16.68 27.78
CA GLY A 464 6.25 16.44 26.35
C GLY A 464 6.17 14.97 25.91
N GLY A 465 6.72 14.05 26.71
CA GLY A 465 6.61 12.61 26.44
C GLY A 465 5.16 12.10 26.47
N ASN A 466 4.35 12.57 27.43
CA ASN A 466 2.94 12.20 27.54
C ASN A 466 2.12 12.79 26.39
N ALA A 467 2.41 14.03 25.99
CA ALA A 467 1.75 14.69 24.87
C ALA A 467 1.98 13.91 23.56
N LEU A 468 3.23 13.55 23.25
CA LEU A 468 3.56 12.78 22.04
C LEU A 468 2.93 11.37 22.06
N PHE A 469 2.87 10.73 23.23
CA PHE A 469 2.18 9.45 23.39
C PHE A 469 0.68 9.56 23.11
N MET A 470 0.02 10.59 23.63
CA MET A 470 -1.40 10.86 23.39
C MET A 470 -1.70 11.19 21.92
N ILE A 471 -0.82 11.94 21.25
CA ILE A 471 -0.92 12.20 19.81
C ILE A 471 -0.88 10.89 19.03
N THR A 472 0.05 9.98 19.38
CA THR A 472 0.22 8.68 18.72
C THR A 472 -1.03 7.79 18.92
N LEU A 473 -1.55 7.70 20.15
CA LEU A 473 -2.79 6.96 20.43
C LEU A 473 -3.99 7.57 19.70
N GLY A 474 -4.09 8.90 19.68
CA GLY A 474 -5.12 9.63 18.96
C GLY A 474 -5.08 9.35 17.45
N ALA A 475 -3.88 9.31 16.87
CA ALA A 475 -3.67 8.98 15.46
C ALA A 475 -4.23 7.59 15.11
N TRP A 476 -3.91 6.57 15.91
CA TRP A 476 -4.45 5.21 15.76
C TRP A 476 -5.97 5.17 15.89
N ALA A 477 -6.51 5.81 16.92
CA ALA A 477 -7.94 5.84 17.16
C ALA A 477 -8.70 6.48 15.99
N VAL A 478 -8.27 7.67 15.56
CA VAL A 478 -8.92 8.39 14.44
C VAL A 478 -8.77 7.61 13.14
N ALA A 479 -7.58 7.07 12.83
CA ALA A 479 -7.37 6.32 11.61
C ALA A 479 -8.26 5.08 11.50
N LEU A 480 -8.39 4.30 12.58
CA LEU A 480 -9.24 3.12 12.59
C LEU A 480 -10.74 3.48 12.55
N LEU A 481 -11.16 4.53 13.27
CA LEU A 481 -12.56 5.00 13.24
C LEU A 481 -12.95 5.55 11.87
N VAL A 482 -12.08 6.34 11.24
CA VAL A 482 -12.31 6.87 9.89
C VAL A 482 -12.29 5.75 8.86
N ALA A 483 -11.38 4.77 8.98
CA ALA A 483 -11.37 3.60 8.10
C ALA A 483 -12.70 2.83 8.16
N LYS A 484 -13.24 2.63 9.37
CA LYS A 484 -14.57 2.04 9.57
C LYS A 484 -15.67 2.89 8.93
N GLY A 485 -15.65 4.21 9.13
CA GLY A 485 -16.59 5.13 8.51
C GLY A 485 -16.56 5.06 6.99
N LEU A 486 -15.37 5.04 6.38
CA LEU A 486 -15.18 4.90 4.93
C LEU A 486 -15.69 3.56 4.41
N ARG A 487 -15.45 2.45 5.13
CA ARG A 487 -15.94 1.12 4.75
C ARG A 487 -17.46 0.98 4.83
N MET A 488 -18.10 1.70 5.76
CA MET A 488 -19.56 1.73 5.88
C MET A 488 -20.24 2.62 4.83
N THR A 489 -19.54 3.66 4.33
CA THR A 489 -20.14 4.70 3.48
C THR A 489 -19.64 4.63 2.03
N CYS A 490 -18.41 5.07 1.77
CA CYS A 490 -17.84 5.29 0.44
C CYS A 490 -17.26 4.02 -0.20
N ILE A 491 -16.83 3.04 0.61
CA ILE A 491 -16.09 1.84 0.18
C ILE A 491 -16.82 0.57 0.67
N LYS A 492 -18.09 0.44 0.30
CA LYS A 492 -18.95 -0.68 0.69
C LYS A 492 -18.44 -2.00 0.11
N GLY A 493 -18.50 -3.05 0.90
CA GLY A 493 -18.17 -4.41 0.48
C GLY A 493 -17.85 -5.32 1.64
N GLU A 494 -18.11 -6.61 1.49
CA GLU A 494 -17.80 -7.62 2.50
C GLU A 494 -16.29 -7.69 2.78
N ALA A 495 -15.92 -8.16 3.97
CA ALA A 495 -14.52 -8.40 4.32
C ALA A 495 -14.06 -9.70 3.66
N THR A 496 -12.90 -9.70 3.01
CA THR A 496 -12.42 -10.92 2.34
C THR A 496 -12.20 -12.05 3.36
N PRO A 497 -12.60 -13.30 3.07
CA PRO A 497 -12.29 -14.44 3.93
C PRO A 497 -10.78 -14.55 4.16
N PHE A 498 -10.36 -14.69 5.41
CA PHE A 498 -8.95 -14.76 5.76
C PHE A 498 -8.41 -16.16 5.45
N LEU A 499 -8.02 -16.40 4.19
CA LEU A 499 -7.21 -17.56 3.81
C LEU A 499 -5.76 -17.11 3.60
N MET A 500 -5.04 -16.88 4.69
CA MET A 500 -3.61 -16.58 4.64
C MET A 500 -2.78 -17.79 5.04
N GLU A 501 -2.13 -18.39 4.04
CA GLU A 501 -1.18 -19.46 4.30
C GLU A 501 0.14 -18.86 4.76
N LEU A 502 0.52 -19.16 6.01
CA LEU A 502 1.76 -18.73 6.61
C LEU A 502 2.93 -19.34 5.82
N PRO A 503 3.75 -18.55 5.10
CA PRO A 503 4.88 -19.08 4.36
C PRO A 503 5.91 -19.66 5.34
N PRO A 504 6.66 -20.72 5.00
CA PRO A 504 7.72 -21.21 5.87
C PRO A 504 8.78 -20.12 6.08
N TYR A 505 9.42 -20.07 7.26
CA TYR A 505 10.56 -19.17 7.49
C TYR A 505 11.67 -19.44 6.48
N ARG A 506 12.14 -18.37 5.84
CA ARG A 506 13.27 -18.41 4.91
C ARG A 506 14.32 -17.43 5.40
N ILE A 507 15.59 -17.81 5.35
CA ILE A 507 16.66 -16.86 5.65
C ILE A 507 16.85 -15.99 4.41
N PRO A 508 16.64 -14.66 4.48
CA PRO A 508 16.86 -13.77 3.35
C PRO A 508 18.32 -13.81 2.89
N THR A 509 18.54 -13.70 1.58
CA THR A 509 19.89 -13.49 1.05
C THR A 509 20.22 -12.01 1.07
N LEU A 510 21.37 -11.64 1.63
CA LEU A 510 21.80 -10.23 1.73
C LEU A 510 21.77 -9.52 0.37
N ARG A 511 22.16 -10.23 -0.69
CA ARG A 511 22.12 -9.73 -2.07
C ARG A 511 20.70 -9.39 -2.54
N GLY A 512 19.71 -10.23 -2.23
CA GLY A 512 18.31 -9.98 -2.56
C GLY A 512 17.77 -8.75 -1.86
N VAL A 513 18.00 -8.65 -0.55
CA VAL A 513 17.58 -7.50 0.28
C VAL A 513 18.19 -6.19 -0.25
N LEU A 514 19.49 -6.17 -0.57
CA LEU A 514 20.16 -4.98 -1.11
C LEU A 514 19.64 -4.57 -2.48
N ILE A 515 19.39 -5.53 -3.39
CA ILE A 515 18.82 -5.24 -4.72
C ILE A 515 17.43 -4.61 -4.57
N HIS A 516 16.55 -5.22 -3.75
CA HIS A 516 15.21 -4.69 -3.52
C HIS A 516 15.21 -3.32 -2.86
N THR A 517 16.13 -3.09 -1.93
CA THR A 517 16.33 -1.79 -1.28
C THR A 517 16.73 -0.73 -2.30
N TRP A 518 17.72 -1.03 -3.16
CA TRP A 518 18.18 -0.13 -4.20
C TRP A 518 17.11 0.17 -5.24
N GLU A 519 16.38 -0.84 -5.72
CA GLU A 519 15.29 -0.68 -6.68
C GLU A 519 14.19 0.24 -6.14
N ARG A 520 13.77 0.05 -4.87
CA ARG A 520 12.76 0.88 -4.22
C ARG A 520 13.27 2.31 -3.99
N GLY A 521 14.52 2.46 -3.54
CA GLY A 521 15.17 3.77 -3.36
C GLY A 521 15.31 4.55 -4.68
N TRP A 522 15.76 3.91 -5.74
CA TRP A 522 15.88 4.55 -7.06
C TRP A 522 14.52 4.97 -7.63
N GLN A 523 13.48 4.14 -7.41
CA GLN A 523 12.12 4.51 -7.78
C GLN A 523 11.64 5.74 -7.02
N TYR A 524 11.96 5.87 -5.73
CA TYR A 524 11.66 7.07 -4.95
C TYR A 524 12.37 8.29 -5.55
N VAL A 525 13.68 8.24 -5.76
CA VAL A 525 14.45 9.38 -6.31
C VAL A 525 13.91 9.82 -7.67
N LYS A 526 13.75 8.89 -8.62
CA LYS A 526 13.32 9.23 -10.00
C LYS A 526 11.92 9.81 -10.05
N LYS A 527 11.00 9.27 -9.24
CA LYS A 527 9.57 9.60 -9.30
C LYS A 527 9.16 10.74 -8.37
N ALA A 528 9.79 10.86 -7.21
CA ALA A 528 9.51 11.91 -6.25
C ALA A 528 10.36 13.15 -6.56
N GLY A 529 11.67 12.97 -6.82
CA GLY A 529 12.62 14.07 -6.97
C GLY A 529 12.23 15.08 -8.06
N THR A 530 11.78 14.59 -9.22
CA THR A 530 11.32 15.46 -10.33
C THR A 530 10.10 16.29 -9.97
N VAL A 531 9.20 15.74 -9.15
CA VAL A 531 7.98 16.44 -8.77
C VAL A 531 8.22 17.36 -7.57
N ILE A 532 9.09 16.97 -6.65
CA ILE A 532 9.56 17.82 -5.55
C ILE A 532 10.18 19.08 -6.10
N LEU A 533 11.11 18.96 -7.06
CA LEU A 533 11.74 20.12 -7.70
C LEU A 533 10.71 21.05 -8.36
N ALA A 534 9.73 20.50 -9.06
CA ALA A 534 8.69 21.32 -9.68
C ALA A 534 7.86 22.09 -8.64
N ILE A 535 7.55 21.47 -7.51
CA ILE A 535 6.75 22.08 -6.45
C ILE A 535 7.56 23.06 -5.61
N SER A 536 8.83 22.78 -5.34
CA SER A 536 9.68 23.71 -4.60
C SER A 536 9.86 25.01 -5.38
N ILE A 537 10.02 24.94 -6.71
CA ILE A 537 10.02 26.11 -7.60
C ILE A 537 8.68 26.86 -7.54
N LEU A 538 7.55 26.15 -7.58
CA LEU A 538 6.22 26.77 -7.52
C LEU A 538 5.93 27.41 -6.16
N LEU A 539 6.33 26.78 -5.07
CA LEU A 539 6.18 27.32 -3.72
C LEU A 539 7.09 28.53 -3.51
N TRP A 540 8.35 28.45 -3.95
CA TRP A 540 9.26 29.59 -3.95
C TRP A 540 8.62 30.76 -4.72
N ALA A 541 8.17 30.52 -5.96
CA ALA A 541 7.54 31.56 -6.76
C ALA A 541 6.29 32.16 -6.08
N ALA A 542 5.50 31.32 -5.39
CA ALA A 542 4.32 31.76 -4.65
C ALA A 542 4.67 32.55 -3.38
N MET A 543 5.77 32.22 -2.69
CA MET A 543 6.25 32.91 -1.48
C MET A 543 7.03 34.18 -1.82
N THR A 544 7.63 34.28 -3.00
CA THR A 544 8.42 35.45 -3.44
C THR A 544 7.58 36.48 -4.21
N PHE A 545 6.60 36.06 -5.02
CA PHE A 545 5.84 36.97 -5.88
C PHE A 545 4.36 37.07 -5.49
N PRO A 546 3.74 38.26 -5.60
CA PRO A 546 4.37 39.56 -5.93
C PRO A 546 5.15 40.15 -4.75
N GLY A 547 6.29 40.79 -5.04
CA GLY A 547 7.08 41.52 -4.05
C GLY A 547 6.37 42.77 -3.52
N LEU A 548 6.96 43.45 -2.54
CA LEU A 548 6.41 44.69 -1.97
C LEU A 548 6.17 45.75 -3.05
N PRO A 549 5.07 46.52 -2.98
CA PRO A 549 4.90 47.71 -3.82
C PRO A 549 6.05 48.70 -3.57
N ASP A 550 6.54 49.35 -4.63
CA ASP A 550 7.69 50.28 -4.56
C ASP A 550 7.56 51.31 -3.44
N GLN A 551 6.36 51.84 -3.21
CA GLN A 551 6.07 52.81 -2.15
C GLN A 551 6.28 52.28 -0.72
N GLN A 552 6.04 50.98 -0.48
CA GLN A 552 6.28 50.35 0.83
C GLN A 552 7.75 49.94 0.97
N ALA A 553 8.39 49.48 -0.10
CA ALA A 553 9.83 49.19 -0.10
C ALA A 553 10.65 50.46 0.22
N GLU A 554 10.33 51.60 -0.41
CA GLU A 554 10.96 52.90 -0.13
C GLU A 554 10.78 53.35 1.33
N GLN A 555 9.66 53.00 1.99
CA GLN A 555 9.45 53.32 3.41
C GLN A 555 10.41 52.55 4.31
N PHE A 556 10.63 51.26 4.06
CA PHE A 556 11.59 50.46 4.83
C PHE A 556 13.03 50.88 4.54
N GLU A 557 13.38 51.23 3.30
CA GLU A 557 14.68 51.81 2.99
C GLU A 557 14.92 53.13 3.73
N THR A 558 13.90 53.99 3.81
CA THR A 558 13.98 55.26 4.56
C THR A 558 14.19 55.01 6.06
N GLN A 559 13.51 54.02 6.64
CA GLN A 559 13.71 53.61 8.04
C GLN A 559 15.13 53.09 8.27
N ARG A 560 15.65 52.25 7.37
CA ARG A 560 17.02 51.72 7.43
C ARG A 560 18.06 52.83 7.36
N GLN A 561 17.88 53.78 6.45
CA GLN A 561 18.76 54.95 6.33
C GLN A 561 18.71 55.85 7.58
N ALA A 562 17.55 56.00 8.22
CA ALA A 562 17.42 56.74 9.46
C ALA A 562 18.23 56.07 10.59
N VAL A 563 18.08 54.75 10.78
CA VAL A 563 18.83 54.00 11.80
C VAL A 563 20.34 54.01 11.50
N HIS A 564 20.77 53.84 10.25
CA HIS A 564 22.18 53.96 9.88
C HIS A 564 22.75 55.35 10.15
N THR A 565 21.96 56.41 9.90
CA THR A 565 22.40 57.79 10.16
C THR A 565 22.56 58.05 11.66
N GLU A 566 21.61 57.58 12.48
CA GLU A 566 21.68 57.66 13.94
C GLU A 566 22.84 56.84 14.51
N MET A 567 23.06 55.63 13.98
CA MET A 567 24.18 54.77 14.37
C MET A 567 25.53 55.41 14.03
N ASN A 568 25.67 55.98 12.83
CA ASN A 568 26.90 56.67 12.42
C ASN A 568 27.19 57.91 13.30
N LEU A 569 26.16 58.67 13.67
CA LEU A 569 26.27 59.80 14.61
C LEU A 569 26.66 59.33 16.02
N ALA A 570 26.06 58.24 16.51
CA ALA A 570 26.40 57.66 17.80
C ALA A 570 27.84 57.12 17.83
N GLN A 571 28.29 56.50 16.74
CA GLN A 571 29.65 56.00 16.58
C GLN A 571 30.68 57.15 16.56
N GLN A 572 30.38 58.25 15.88
CA GLN A 572 31.21 59.47 15.89
C GLN A 572 31.27 60.13 17.28
N ASN A 573 30.22 60.00 18.08
CA ASN A 573 30.14 60.52 19.44
C ASN A 573 30.74 59.59 20.50
N GLY A 574 31.40 58.49 20.10
CA GLY A 574 32.10 57.58 21.01
C GLY A 574 31.16 56.66 21.81
N ALA A 575 30.02 56.27 21.23
CA ALA A 575 29.08 55.33 21.86
C ALA A 575 29.74 53.98 22.22
N SER A 576 29.27 53.37 23.31
CA SER A 576 29.73 52.05 23.76
C SER A 576 29.26 50.93 22.81
N GLU A 577 29.97 49.79 22.80
CA GLU A 577 29.58 48.61 22.02
C GLU A 577 28.14 48.15 22.29
N GLY A 578 27.65 48.28 23.54
CA GLY A 578 26.27 47.95 23.88
C GLY A 578 25.22 48.89 23.25
N ALA A 579 25.55 50.17 23.04
CA ALA A 579 24.66 51.09 22.34
C ALA A 579 24.66 50.86 20.82
N LEU A 580 25.80 50.45 20.25
CA LEU A 580 25.87 50.03 18.84
C LEU A 580 25.12 48.72 18.60
N ALA A 581 25.15 47.79 19.56
CA ALA A 581 24.34 46.57 19.52
C ALA A 581 22.84 46.87 19.44
N THR A 582 22.32 47.83 20.23
CA THR A 582 20.90 48.21 20.14
C THR A 582 20.49 48.81 18.79
N PHE A 583 21.41 49.49 18.08
CA PHE A 583 21.13 49.96 16.72
C PHE A 583 21.13 48.81 15.71
N ASN A 584 22.01 47.81 15.88
CA ASN A 584 21.97 46.59 15.07
C ASN A 584 20.69 45.80 15.30
N ASP A 585 20.21 45.73 16.55
CA ASP A 585 18.92 45.10 16.88
C ASP A 585 17.76 45.84 16.19
N HIS A 586 17.72 47.18 16.26
CA HIS A 586 16.73 47.98 15.53
C HIS A 586 16.82 47.82 14.01
N LEU A 587 18.02 47.70 13.45
CA LEU A 587 18.21 47.44 12.02
C LEU A 587 17.63 46.08 11.64
N SER A 588 17.90 45.06 12.47
CA SER A 588 17.35 43.72 12.29
C SER A 588 15.83 43.70 12.41
N ASP A 589 15.24 44.51 13.30
CA ASP A 589 13.78 44.64 13.44
C ASP A 589 13.14 45.24 12.18
N VAL A 590 13.78 46.23 11.55
CA VAL A 590 13.32 46.82 10.28
C VAL A 590 13.41 45.80 9.15
N ASP A 591 14.52 45.08 9.03
CA ASP A 591 14.70 44.03 8.01
C ASP A 591 13.67 42.89 8.21
N ASN A 592 13.43 42.50 9.45
CA ASN A 592 12.44 41.50 9.85
C ASN A 592 11.00 41.93 9.50
N ALA A 593 10.66 43.20 9.72
CA ALA A 593 9.35 43.76 9.39
C ALA A 593 9.13 43.86 7.87
N GLU A 594 10.17 44.19 7.11
CA GLU A 594 10.14 44.20 5.65
C GLU A 594 9.94 42.79 5.09
N ALA A 595 10.69 41.80 5.59
CA ALA A 595 10.55 40.41 5.20
C ALA A 595 9.14 39.87 5.50
N GLU A 596 8.59 40.19 6.67
CA GLU A 596 7.21 39.85 7.02
C GLU A 596 6.20 40.48 6.06
N ALA A 597 6.35 41.78 5.75
CA ALA A 597 5.47 42.50 4.85
C ALA A 597 5.55 41.95 3.41
N ALA A 598 6.75 41.61 2.94
CA ALA A 598 6.98 40.96 1.65
C ALA A 598 6.32 39.58 1.58
N LEU A 599 6.54 38.74 2.59
CA LEU A 599 5.93 37.42 2.67
C LEU A 599 4.40 37.51 2.72
N LYS A 600 3.84 38.47 3.45
CA LYS A 600 2.40 38.71 3.53
C LYS A 600 1.80 39.19 2.21
N ASN A 601 2.53 39.98 1.42
CA ASN A 601 2.08 40.46 0.12
C ASN A 601 2.22 39.42 -1.01
N SER A 602 3.07 38.41 -0.83
CA SER A 602 3.24 37.30 -1.77
C SER A 602 1.93 36.56 -2.07
N LEU A 603 1.89 35.77 -3.15
CA LEU A 603 0.71 34.96 -3.50
C LEU A 603 0.37 33.99 -2.37
N ALA A 604 1.39 33.35 -1.77
CA ALA A 604 1.23 32.48 -0.62
C ALA A 604 0.67 33.24 0.59
N GLY A 605 1.14 34.46 0.85
CA GLY A 605 0.64 35.29 1.95
C GLY A 605 -0.76 35.84 1.75
N ARG A 606 -1.12 36.21 0.52
CA ARG A 606 -2.49 36.55 0.15
C ARG A 606 -3.43 35.35 0.31
N LEU A 607 -2.98 34.16 -0.10
CA LEU A 607 -3.74 32.93 0.15
C LEU A 607 -3.90 32.68 1.66
N GLY A 608 -2.83 32.81 2.45
CA GLY A 608 -2.86 32.65 3.91
C GLY A 608 -3.82 33.61 4.61
N THR A 609 -3.81 34.89 4.23
CA THR A 609 -4.72 35.92 4.78
C THR A 609 -6.16 35.73 4.32
N THR A 610 -6.40 35.28 3.08
CA THR A 610 -7.77 34.96 2.64
C THR A 610 -8.36 33.75 3.35
N LEU A 611 -7.53 32.76 3.68
CA LEU A 611 -7.93 31.57 4.44
C LEU A 611 -8.29 31.91 5.89
N GLU A 612 -7.72 32.99 6.45
CA GLU A 612 -7.96 33.43 7.84
C GLU A 612 -9.44 33.60 8.18
N GLY A 613 -10.26 34.06 7.23
CA GLY A 613 -11.71 34.20 7.42
C GLY A 613 -12.42 32.90 7.83
N ILE A 614 -11.88 31.75 7.40
CA ILE A 614 -12.39 30.41 7.71
C ILE A 614 -11.54 29.77 8.82
N THR A 615 -10.22 29.88 8.76
CA THR A 615 -9.31 29.17 9.67
C THR A 615 -9.23 29.80 11.05
N LYS A 616 -9.65 31.07 11.23
CA LYS A 616 -9.76 31.69 12.56
C LYS A 616 -10.64 30.91 13.52
N TYR A 617 -11.63 30.17 13.02
CA TYR A 617 -12.49 29.32 13.86
C TYR A 617 -11.74 28.11 14.43
N ALA A 618 -10.59 27.75 13.86
CA ALA A 618 -9.66 26.75 14.40
C ALA A 618 -8.49 27.39 15.17
N GLY A 619 -8.49 28.72 15.36
CA GLY A 619 -7.41 29.44 16.03
C GLY A 619 -6.18 29.68 15.16
N PHE A 620 -6.29 29.60 13.83
CA PHE A 620 -5.16 29.79 12.91
C PHE A 620 -5.17 31.18 12.30
N ASP A 621 -4.01 31.83 12.37
CA ASP A 621 -3.71 33.11 11.76
C ASP A 621 -3.10 32.95 10.35
N TRP A 622 -2.77 34.07 9.71
CA TRP A 622 -2.15 34.06 8.38
C TRP A 622 -0.79 33.34 8.36
N ARG A 623 0.02 33.43 9.44
CA ARG A 623 1.34 32.77 9.54
C ARG A 623 1.18 31.26 9.53
N THR A 624 0.27 30.75 10.36
CA THR A 624 -0.08 29.33 10.42
C THR A 624 -0.62 28.85 9.08
N ASN A 625 -1.45 29.64 8.40
CA ASN A 625 -1.99 29.27 7.10
C ASN A 625 -0.92 29.16 6.01
N ILE A 626 0.03 30.10 5.93
CA ILE A 626 1.15 30.00 4.98
C ILE A 626 1.99 28.77 5.31
N ALA A 627 2.30 28.54 6.60
CA ALA A 627 3.06 27.37 7.03
C ALA A 627 2.38 26.06 6.65
N LEU A 628 1.05 25.96 6.78
CA LEU A 628 0.28 24.78 6.38
C LEU A 628 0.26 24.56 4.86
N VAL A 629 0.26 25.65 4.06
CA VAL A 629 0.40 25.60 2.60
C VAL A 629 1.78 25.07 2.20
N GLY A 630 2.86 25.58 2.81
CA GLY A 630 4.21 25.04 2.65
C GLY A 630 4.29 23.56 3.08
N GLY A 631 3.63 23.25 4.21
CA GLY A 631 3.47 21.91 4.77
C GLY A 631 2.84 20.88 3.83
N PHE A 632 2.11 21.32 2.80
CA PHE A 632 1.57 20.43 1.79
C PHE A 632 2.67 19.83 0.90
N ALA A 633 3.73 20.58 0.60
CA ALA A 633 4.86 20.04 -0.15
C ALA A 633 5.68 19.07 0.72
N ALA A 634 6.11 19.52 1.89
CA ALA A 634 6.85 18.73 2.87
C ALA A 634 6.47 19.19 4.28
N LYS A 635 6.29 18.26 5.24
CA LYS A 635 5.72 18.61 6.55
C LYS A 635 6.71 19.36 7.43
N GLU A 636 8.02 19.09 7.29
CA GLU A 636 9.05 19.83 8.01
C GLU A 636 9.08 21.33 7.64
N VAL A 637 8.62 21.70 6.44
CA VAL A 637 8.54 23.10 5.97
C VAL A 637 7.59 23.94 6.84
N ILE A 638 6.68 23.32 7.61
CA ILE A 638 5.85 24.05 8.57
C ILE A 638 6.73 24.76 9.60
N VAL A 639 7.76 24.10 10.13
CA VAL A 639 8.66 24.66 11.15
C VAL A 639 9.49 25.80 10.56
N SER A 640 10.11 25.58 9.39
CA SER A 640 10.92 26.62 8.74
C SER A 640 10.08 27.83 8.33
N THR A 641 8.88 27.62 7.77
CA THR A 641 7.97 28.72 7.40
C THR A 641 7.48 29.51 8.62
N LEU A 642 7.20 28.83 9.74
CA LEU A 642 6.91 29.51 11.00
C LEU A 642 8.13 30.32 11.46
N GLY A 643 9.34 29.73 11.44
CA GLY A 643 10.59 30.42 11.75
C GLY A 643 10.80 31.70 10.95
N THR A 644 10.68 31.62 9.62
CA THR A 644 10.80 32.78 8.73
C THR A 644 9.69 33.79 8.97
N SER A 645 8.45 33.35 9.20
CA SER A 645 7.32 34.26 9.44
C SER A 645 7.51 35.05 10.74
N TYR A 646 7.98 34.41 11.82
CA TYR A 646 8.34 35.03 13.10
C TYR A 646 9.71 35.71 13.08
N SER A 647 10.27 35.91 11.88
CA SER A 647 11.48 36.68 11.60
C SER A 647 12.67 36.22 12.45
N LEU A 648 12.89 34.90 12.48
CA LEU A 648 14.04 34.26 13.12
C LEU A 648 15.13 33.85 12.11
N GLY A 649 15.01 34.23 10.84
CA GLY A 649 15.90 33.73 9.78
C GLY A 649 15.66 32.25 9.48
N GLU A 650 16.68 31.53 9.01
CA GLU A 650 16.64 30.08 8.86
C GLU A 650 16.68 29.42 10.24
N VAL A 651 15.57 28.80 10.64
CA VAL A 651 15.49 28.01 11.87
C VAL A 651 15.68 26.55 11.50
N ASP A 652 16.72 25.91 12.03
CA ASP A 652 16.92 24.47 11.92
C ASP A 652 15.74 23.75 12.61
N PRO A 653 15.02 22.86 11.92
CA PRO A 653 13.94 22.06 12.51
C PRO A 653 14.38 21.27 13.76
N GLU A 654 15.67 20.95 13.89
CA GLU A 654 16.23 20.22 15.04
C GLU A 654 16.59 21.12 16.23
N GLU A 655 16.82 22.44 16.02
CA GLU A 655 17.17 23.42 17.07
C GLU A 655 16.08 24.52 17.22
N SER A 656 14.93 24.13 17.80
CA SER A 656 13.73 24.98 17.84
C SER A 656 13.49 25.78 19.14
N GLU A 657 14.48 25.89 20.03
CA GLU A 657 14.34 26.61 21.32
C GLU A 657 14.00 28.11 21.15
N GLY A 658 14.58 28.76 20.14
CA GLY A 658 14.27 30.16 19.82
C GLY A 658 12.86 30.40 19.30
N LEU A 659 12.32 29.48 18.47
CA LEU A 659 10.98 29.61 17.90
C LEU A 659 9.89 29.22 18.90
N SER A 660 10.10 28.17 19.69
CA SER A 660 9.14 27.72 20.71
C SER A 660 8.87 28.80 21.77
N SER A 661 9.89 29.52 22.21
CA SER A 661 9.74 30.65 23.15
C SER A 661 8.99 31.83 22.54
N ARG A 662 9.24 32.18 21.26
CA ARG A 662 8.47 33.23 20.56
C ARG A 662 7.00 32.84 20.36
N LEU A 663 6.72 31.59 20.00
CA LEU A 663 5.35 31.08 19.88
C LEU A 663 4.60 31.13 21.22
N ALA A 664 5.25 30.75 22.31
CA ALA A 664 4.66 30.81 23.65
C ALA A 664 4.40 32.25 24.12
N ALA A 665 5.19 33.22 23.64
CA ALA A 665 5.04 34.64 23.95
C ALA A 665 4.00 35.35 23.07
N ASP A 666 3.52 34.74 21.97
CA ASP A 666 2.53 35.36 21.08
C ASP A 666 1.13 35.33 21.72
N PRO A 667 0.53 36.49 22.04
CA PRO A 667 -0.83 36.56 22.58
C PRO A 667 -1.91 36.03 21.62
N GLY A 668 -1.62 35.94 20.31
CA GLY A 668 -2.52 35.35 19.31
C GLY A 668 -2.50 33.82 19.28
N PHE A 669 -1.53 33.16 19.91
CA PHE A 669 -1.32 31.72 19.81
C PHE A 669 -1.51 31.02 21.15
N SER A 670 -2.73 30.54 21.40
CA SER A 670 -3.09 29.86 22.65
C SER A 670 -2.69 28.37 22.66
N SER A 671 -2.64 27.74 23.85
CA SER A 671 -2.48 26.29 23.98
C SER A 671 -3.55 25.49 23.22
N TRP A 672 -4.78 26.02 23.11
CA TRP A 672 -5.85 25.41 22.31
C TRP A 672 -5.61 25.55 20.81
N SER A 673 -5.03 26.68 20.36
CA SER A 673 -4.56 26.85 18.98
C SER A 673 -3.47 25.84 18.65
N ALA A 674 -2.54 25.58 19.58
CA ALA A 674 -1.49 24.57 19.44
C ALA A 674 -2.07 23.15 19.30
N ILE A 675 -3.02 22.76 20.16
CA ILE A 675 -3.70 21.46 20.06
C ILE A 675 -4.47 21.34 18.73
N ALA A 676 -5.19 22.40 18.33
CA ALA A 676 -5.89 22.44 17.05
C ALA A 676 -4.91 22.28 15.87
N LEU A 677 -3.75 22.92 15.91
CA LEU A 677 -2.72 22.79 14.89
C LEU A 677 -2.09 21.39 14.86
N ILE A 678 -1.91 20.74 16.02
CA ILE A 678 -1.46 19.35 16.11
C ILE A 678 -2.48 18.42 15.41
N ILE A 679 -3.77 18.54 15.74
CA ILE A 679 -4.84 17.74 15.13
C ILE A 679 -4.91 17.99 13.63
N PHE A 680 -4.83 19.26 13.21
CA PHE A 680 -4.86 19.61 11.80
C PHE A 680 -3.68 18.99 11.07
N THR A 681 -2.45 19.18 11.57
CA THR A 681 -1.21 18.66 10.99
C THR A 681 -1.20 17.12 10.93
N LEU A 682 -1.82 16.48 11.92
CA LEU A 682 -1.96 15.03 11.97
C LEU A 682 -2.87 14.51 10.86
N LEU A 683 -3.99 15.17 10.59
CA LEU A 683 -5.08 14.63 9.78
C LEU A 683 -5.25 15.25 8.39
N TYR A 684 -4.72 16.44 8.12
CA TYR A 684 -4.98 17.14 6.85
C TYR A 684 -4.30 16.47 5.66
N ALA A 685 -4.45 17.07 4.47
CA ALA A 685 -3.87 16.58 3.23
C ALA A 685 -2.43 16.03 3.44
N PRO A 686 -2.15 14.79 3.01
CA PRO A 686 -0.82 14.22 3.14
C PRO A 686 0.21 15.03 2.33
N CYS A 687 1.50 14.86 2.62
CA CYS A 687 2.53 15.54 1.83
C CYS A 687 2.39 15.16 0.35
N PHE A 688 2.82 16.05 -0.54
CA PHE A 688 2.61 15.88 -1.96
C PHE A 688 3.18 14.56 -2.49
N VAL A 689 4.36 14.16 -2.00
CA VAL A 689 4.98 12.88 -2.37
C VAL A 689 4.08 11.69 -2.00
N ALA A 690 3.42 11.75 -0.83
CA ALA A 690 2.46 10.75 -0.43
C ALA A 690 1.20 10.80 -1.32
N VAL A 691 0.68 11.96 -1.70
CA VAL A 691 -0.44 12.08 -2.66
C VAL A 691 -0.09 11.38 -3.99
N VAL A 692 1.12 11.57 -4.52
CA VAL A 692 1.58 10.87 -5.73
C VAL A 692 1.68 9.37 -5.52
N ALA A 693 2.19 8.91 -4.38
CA ALA A 693 2.21 7.49 -4.05
C ALA A 693 0.79 6.90 -3.98
N MET A 694 -0.15 7.63 -3.36
CA MET A 694 -1.57 7.25 -3.30
C MET A 694 -2.18 7.17 -4.70
N ALA A 695 -1.89 8.14 -5.58
CA ALA A 695 -2.39 8.16 -6.95
C ALA A 695 -1.88 6.96 -7.77
N LYS A 696 -0.63 6.52 -7.52
CA LYS A 696 -0.04 5.34 -8.17
C LYS A 696 -0.59 4.02 -7.64
N GLU A 697 -0.88 3.94 -6.35
CA GLU A 697 -1.40 2.73 -5.73
C GLU A 697 -2.93 2.58 -5.85
N SER A 698 -3.63 3.67 -6.18
CA SER A 698 -5.09 3.71 -6.40
C SER A 698 -5.45 4.45 -7.70
N SER A 699 -5.76 5.74 -7.64
CA SER A 699 -6.02 6.61 -8.80
C SER A 699 -5.92 8.09 -8.40
N TRP A 700 -5.76 8.98 -9.38
CA TRP A 700 -5.81 10.44 -9.15
C TRP A 700 -7.15 10.93 -8.57
N LYS A 701 -8.26 10.27 -8.91
CA LYS A 701 -9.58 10.56 -8.32
C LYS A 701 -9.57 10.34 -6.81
N TRP A 702 -9.02 9.20 -6.37
CA TRP A 702 -8.94 8.85 -4.95
C TRP A 702 -7.88 9.65 -4.20
N ALA A 703 -6.77 10.00 -4.84
CA ALA A 703 -5.77 10.92 -4.29
C ALA A 703 -6.36 12.33 -4.05
N GLY A 704 -7.11 12.87 -5.02
CA GLY A 704 -7.83 14.14 -4.86
C GLY A 704 -8.93 14.07 -3.79
N PHE A 705 -9.68 12.96 -3.74
CA PHE A 705 -10.64 12.71 -2.66
C PHE A 705 -9.96 12.73 -1.29
N SER A 706 -8.81 12.04 -1.15
CA SER A 706 -8.02 12.06 0.09
C SER A 706 -7.67 13.47 0.52
N MET A 707 -7.12 14.29 -0.39
CA MET A 707 -6.73 15.66 -0.05
C MET A 707 -7.90 16.48 0.48
N VAL A 708 -9.05 16.42 -0.17
CA VAL A 708 -10.24 17.20 0.23
C VAL A 708 -10.85 16.64 1.50
N PHE A 709 -11.12 15.34 1.54
CA PHE A 709 -11.76 14.66 2.67
C PHE A 709 -10.94 14.80 3.96
N ASN A 710 -9.63 14.54 3.89
CA ASN A 710 -8.74 14.62 5.03
C ASN A 710 -8.63 16.06 5.55
N THR A 711 -8.54 17.05 4.67
CA THR A 711 -8.46 18.46 5.06
C THR A 711 -9.76 18.96 5.68
N VAL A 712 -10.92 18.57 5.14
CA VAL A 712 -12.23 18.92 5.72
C VAL A 712 -12.42 18.26 7.09
N LEU A 713 -12.05 16.99 7.22
CA LEU A 713 -12.09 16.28 8.50
C LEU A 713 -11.18 16.93 9.54
N ALA A 714 -9.93 17.22 9.16
CA ALA A 714 -8.94 17.87 9.99
C ALA A 714 -9.42 19.24 10.45
N TYR A 715 -9.95 20.06 9.55
CA TYR A 715 -10.52 21.36 9.86
C TYR A 715 -11.69 21.25 10.84
N GLY A 716 -12.67 20.38 10.56
CA GLY A 716 -13.84 20.20 11.42
C GLY A 716 -13.48 19.78 12.85
N LEU A 717 -12.53 18.85 13.00
CA LEU A 717 -12.03 18.43 14.31
C LEU A 717 -11.24 19.55 15.02
N SER A 718 -10.41 20.29 14.29
CA SER A 718 -9.60 21.38 14.85
C SER A 718 -10.48 22.54 15.33
N VAL A 719 -11.52 22.91 14.57
CA VAL A 719 -12.52 23.89 14.98
C VAL A 719 -13.27 23.42 16.23
N ALA A 720 -13.72 22.16 16.25
CA ALA A 720 -14.42 21.63 17.41
C ALA A 720 -13.56 21.70 18.68
N VAL A 721 -12.30 21.27 18.61
CA VAL A 721 -11.38 21.32 19.76
C VAL A 721 -11.06 22.75 20.18
N TYR A 722 -10.78 23.66 19.23
CA TYR A 722 -10.46 25.05 19.55
C TYR A 722 -11.65 25.78 20.19
N GLN A 723 -12.85 25.66 19.62
CA GLN A 723 -14.04 26.36 20.12
C GLN A 723 -14.51 25.80 21.46
N ILE A 724 -14.50 24.47 21.64
CA ILE A 724 -14.86 23.85 22.92
C ILE A 724 -13.81 24.22 23.97
N GLY A 725 -12.52 24.08 23.65
CA GLY A 725 -11.42 24.38 24.57
C GLY A 725 -11.37 25.84 24.99
N SER A 726 -11.58 26.78 24.07
CA SER A 726 -11.61 28.22 24.38
C SER A 726 -12.88 28.65 25.14
N SER A 727 -13.93 27.83 25.17
CA SER A 727 -15.15 28.07 25.93
C SER A 727 -15.15 27.49 27.34
N LEU A 728 -14.24 26.57 27.63
CA LEU A 728 -13.99 25.95 28.94
C LEU A 728 -13.02 26.80 29.75
#